data_AF-A0A9C8LHY4-F1
#
_entry.id   AF-A0A9C8LHY4-F1
#
_cell.length_a   1.000
_cell.length_b   1.000
_cell.length_c   1.000
_cell.angle_alpha   90.00
_cell.angle_beta   90.00
_cell.angle_gamma   90.00
#
_symmetry.space_group_name_H-M   'P 1'
#
loop_
_entity.id
_entity.type
_entity.pdbx_description
1 polymer ?
#
loop_
_entity_poly.entity_id
_entity_poly.type
_entity_poly.pdbx_seq_one_letter_code
_entity_poly.pdbx_strand_id
1 'polypeptide(L)'
;MAELRKIIIDEHEIEVDPAMTVLQACELAGIEVPRFCYHERLSIAGNCRMCLVEIVGGPPKPAASCAMQVRDLRPGPEGQPPVVRTKSPMVKKAREGVMEFLLINHPLDCPICDQGGECDLQDQAMAYGVDFSRYREPKRATEDLDLGPLVATCMTRCISCTRCVRFTTEVAGITQMGQTGRGEDAEITSYLGQTLDSELQGNIIDLCPVGALTSKPYAFTARPWELTKTETIDVMDALGSNIRVDTKGREVMRILPRNHDGVNEEWISDKTRFVWDGLRRQRLDRPYIRENGKLRPATWPEALAAAATAIRGARKLAGLVGDLVPVEAALALKELVEGQGGHVECRVDGARLPAGNRSAYVGNAAIEDIDHARNIYLIGTNPRAEAPVLNARIRKAWLHGASVQRVGPVADLTYDVADLGADRAALARLVEGAGPQDNALVIVGQGALREADGAAVLAAAMLLAEKTGGGMLVLHTAASRVGAMDLGCVSAPGLAGLMEGADVVLNLGADEIDIAPGPFVIYQGSHGDRGAHRADVILPGAAYTEEPGLFVNTEGRAQLALRAGFPPGEARENWAILRALSGELGATLPYDTLAALRKRLVGRFPHLGLIDELPENTWDPLPAAPLGGGAFLPAVSDFYLTNPIARASRLMAELSANAKARRSAPLAAE
;
A
#
# COMPACT_ATOMS: atom_id res chain seq x y z
N MET A 1 -18.73 26.34 -10.70
CA MET A 1 -19.13 26.31 -9.27
C MET A 1 -20.48 25.64 -9.21
N ALA A 2 -20.62 24.51 -8.51
CA ALA A 2 -21.90 23.84 -8.35
C ALA A 2 -22.85 24.76 -7.57
N GLU A 3 -24.09 24.91 -8.04
CA GLU A 3 -25.13 25.63 -7.32
C GLU A 3 -25.55 24.78 -6.11
N LEU A 4 -25.08 25.16 -4.91
CA LEU A 4 -25.36 24.42 -3.69
C LEU A 4 -26.85 24.44 -3.38
N ARG A 5 -27.36 23.30 -2.87
CA ARG A 5 -28.76 23.18 -2.49
C ARG A 5 -28.90 23.14 -0.98
N LYS A 6 -29.76 24.01 -0.47
CA LYS A 6 -30.15 24.04 0.94
C LYS A 6 -31.12 22.91 1.26
N ILE A 7 -30.82 22.15 2.30
CA ILE A 7 -31.68 21.09 2.85
C ILE A 7 -31.63 21.14 4.38
N ILE A 8 -32.65 20.56 5.03
CA ILE A 8 -32.70 20.44 6.49
C ILE A 8 -32.62 18.96 6.84
N ILE A 9 -31.64 18.56 7.66
CA ILE A 9 -31.48 17.20 8.17
C ILE A 9 -31.70 17.23 9.69
N ASP A 10 -32.80 16.63 10.12
CA ASP A 10 -33.36 16.76 11.46
C ASP A 10 -33.55 18.25 11.83
N GLU A 11 -32.65 18.82 12.64
CA GLU A 11 -32.67 20.21 13.09
C GLU A 11 -31.57 21.07 12.43
N HIS A 12 -30.74 20.47 11.56
CA HIS A 12 -29.58 21.11 10.96
C HIS A 12 -29.88 21.56 9.53
N GLU A 13 -29.81 22.86 9.27
CA GLU A 13 -29.83 23.41 7.92
C GLU A 13 -28.40 23.38 7.35
N ILE A 14 -28.23 22.76 6.18
CA ILE A 14 -26.94 22.66 5.50
C ILE A 14 -27.08 22.99 4.01
N GLU A 15 -25.98 23.40 3.39
CA GLU A 15 -25.85 23.60 1.95
C GLU A 15 -24.85 22.61 1.38
N VAL A 16 -25.28 21.79 0.43
CA VAL A 16 -24.49 20.69 -0.12
C VAL A 16 -24.62 20.61 -1.64
N ASP A 17 -23.69 19.92 -2.29
CA ASP A 17 -23.77 19.67 -3.73
C ASP A 17 -25.04 18.84 -4.04
N PRO A 18 -25.90 19.27 -4.99
CA PRO A 18 -27.10 18.52 -5.38
C PRO A 18 -26.84 17.08 -5.84
N ALA A 19 -25.64 16.76 -6.31
CA ALA A 19 -25.25 15.42 -6.75
C ALA A 19 -24.95 14.45 -5.59
N MET A 20 -24.70 14.97 -4.37
CA MET A 20 -24.48 14.13 -3.19
C MET A 20 -25.71 13.30 -2.85
N THR A 21 -25.47 12.13 -2.29
CA THR A 21 -26.53 11.31 -1.69
C THR A 21 -27.02 11.94 -0.39
N VAL A 22 -28.25 11.63 0.02
CA VAL A 22 -28.77 12.05 1.33
C VAL A 22 -27.91 11.49 2.46
N LEU A 23 -27.31 10.30 2.30
CA LEU A 23 -26.40 9.69 3.27
C LEU A 23 -25.14 10.56 3.46
N GLN A 24 -24.46 10.95 2.39
CA GLN A 24 -23.29 11.83 2.44
C GLN A 24 -23.63 13.20 3.03
N ALA A 25 -24.81 13.73 2.70
CA ALA A 25 -25.28 14.99 3.30
C ALA A 25 -25.53 14.85 4.81
N CYS A 26 -26.01 13.69 5.29
CA CYS A 26 -26.12 13.41 6.73
C CYS A 26 -24.73 13.37 7.39
N GLU A 27 -23.73 12.74 6.75
CA GLU A 27 -22.35 12.69 7.27
C GLU A 27 -21.74 14.09 7.40
N LEU A 28 -21.97 14.98 6.43
CA LEU A 28 -21.57 16.40 6.53
C LEU A 28 -22.27 17.15 7.67
N ALA A 29 -23.50 16.76 8.02
CA ALA A 29 -24.21 17.28 9.19
C ALA A 29 -23.79 16.62 10.52
N GLY A 30 -22.82 15.70 10.51
CA GLY A 30 -22.41 14.94 11.70
C GLY A 30 -23.45 13.92 12.15
N ILE A 31 -24.36 13.52 11.27
CA ILE A 31 -25.43 12.55 11.55
C ILE A 31 -25.10 11.21 10.92
N GLU A 32 -24.81 10.22 11.75
CA GLU A 32 -24.53 8.86 11.31
C GLU A 32 -25.83 8.12 10.93
N VAL A 33 -25.85 7.58 9.72
CA VAL A 33 -26.94 6.74 9.21
C VAL A 33 -26.42 5.31 9.03
N PRO A 34 -27.06 4.29 9.65
CA PRO A 34 -26.55 2.91 9.62
C PRO A 34 -26.53 2.36 8.20
N ARG A 35 -25.46 1.64 7.87
CA ARG A 35 -25.15 1.14 6.52
C ARG A 35 -24.54 -0.26 6.56
N PHE A 36 -24.93 -1.10 5.59
CA PHE A 36 -24.30 -2.40 5.36
C PHE A 36 -23.77 -2.57 3.94
N CYS A 37 -24.53 -2.16 2.92
CA CYS A 37 -24.08 -2.31 1.53
C CYS A 37 -23.38 -1.06 1.00
N TYR A 38 -23.71 0.13 1.51
CA TYR A 38 -23.06 1.36 1.07
C TYR A 38 -21.60 1.36 1.52
N HIS A 39 -20.72 1.76 0.63
CA HIS A 39 -19.30 1.97 0.88
C HIS A 39 -18.88 3.14 -0.02
N GLU A 40 -18.13 4.10 0.52
CA GLU A 40 -17.84 5.36 -0.18
C GLU A 40 -17.03 5.15 -1.47
N ARG A 41 -16.20 4.11 -1.48
CA ARG A 41 -15.34 3.71 -2.61
C ARG A 41 -15.95 2.69 -3.58
N LEU A 42 -17.21 2.29 -3.41
CA LEU A 42 -17.89 1.31 -4.28
C LEU A 42 -19.17 1.90 -4.89
N SER A 43 -19.62 1.33 -6.00
CA SER A 43 -20.90 1.72 -6.61
C SER A 43 -22.09 1.57 -5.65
N ILE A 44 -23.12 2.40 -5.79
CA ILE A 44 -24.30 2.35 -4.92
C ILE A 44 -25.16 1.14 -5.27
N ALA A 45 -25.44 0.27 -4.28
CA ALA A 45 -26.27 -0.93 -4.47
C ALA A 45 -27.72 -0.78 -3.95
N GLY A 46 -27.90 -0.42 -2.67
CA GLY A 46 -29.22 -0.27 -2.06
C GLY A 46 -29.97 -1.58 -1.75
N ASN A 47 -29.30 -2.73 -1.65
CA ASN A 47 -29.91 -4.04 -1.35
C ASN A 47 -30.22 -4.26 0.14
N CYS A 48 -29.47 -3.67 1.09
CA CYS A 48 -29.65 -3.92 2.52
C CYS A 48 -30.79 -3.14 3.18
N ARG A 49 -31.15 -1.97 2.66
CA ARG A 49 -32.19 -1.06 3.20
C ARG A 49 -31.98 -0.59 4.65
N MET A 50 -30.79 -0.71 5.25
CA MET A 50 -30.55 -0.23 6.63
C MET A 50 -30.54 1.31 6.74
N CYS A 51 -30.16 1.98 5.66
CA CYS A 51 -30.00 3.44 5.58
C CYS A 51 -31.33 4.19 5.33
N LEU A 52 -32.46 3.61 5.72
CA LEU A 52 -33.77 4.22 5.50
C LEU A 52 -33.92 5.52 6.33
N VAL A 53 -34.41 6.57 5.68
CA VAL A 53 -34.72 7.89 6.26
C VAL A 53 -36.11 8.36 5.82
N GLU A 54 -36.74 9.28 6.55
CA GLU A 54 -38.02 9.89 6.19
C GLU A 54 -37.78 11.20 5.45
N ILE A 55 -38.45 11.39 4.31
CA ILE A 55 -38.46 12.66 3.58
C ILE A 55 -39.81 13.32 3.82
N VAL A 56 -39.81 14.48 4.51
CA VAL A 56 -41.06 15.20 4.83
C VAL A 56 -41.72 15.70 3.56
N GLY A 57 -43.02 15.42 3.39
CA GLY A 57 -43.75 15.70 2.15
C GLY A 57 -43.40 14.77 0.97
N GLY A 58 -42.50 13.81 1.19
CA GLY A 58 -42.19 12.75 0.24
C GLY A 58 -43.26 11.64 0.19
N PRO A 59 -43.03 10.58 -0.59
CA PRO A 59 -43.89 9.40 -0.60
C PRO A 59 -44.12 8.84 0.82
N PRO A 60 -45.27 8.19 1.10
CA PRO A 60 -45.58 7.61 2.41
C PRO A 60 -44.80 6.32 2.69
N LYS A 61 -43.49 6.33 2.43
CA LYS A 61 -42.54 5.24 2.65
C LYS A 61 -41.15 5.84 2.92
N PRO A 62 -40.32 5.21 3.77
CA PRO A 62 -38.97 5.68 3.96
C PRO A 62 -38.13 5.50 2.68
N ALA A 63 -37.15 6.38 2.48
CA ALA A 63 -36.27 6.40 1.32
C ALA A 63 -34.88 5.88 1.70
N ALA A 64 -34.20 5.18 0.78
CA ALA A 64 -32.84 4.72 1.00
C ALA A 64 -31.87 5.91 0.81
N SER A 65 -31.26 6.39 1.89
CA SER A 65 -30.42 7.60 1.84
C SER A 65 -29.17 7.43 1.00
N CYS A 66 -28.67 6.19 0.85
CA CYS A 66 -27.48 5.90 0.06
C CYS A 66 -27.65 6.06 -1.45
N ALA A 67 -28.89 6.12 -1.95
CA ALA A 67 -29.19 6.21 -3.39
C ALA A 67 -30.02 7.44 -3.75
N MET A 68 -30.84 7.94 -2.81
CA MET A 68 -31.56 9.20 -3.00
C MET A 68 -30.54 10.34 -3.05
N GLN A 69 -30.54 11.13 -4.13
CA GLN A 69 -29.68 12.31 -4.21
C GLN A 69 -30.39 13.55 -3.69
N VAL A 70 -29.60 14.54 -3.26
CA VAL A 70 -30.12 15.82 -2.77
C VAL A 70 -30.93 16.53 -3.86
N ARG A 71 -30.54 16.43 -5.13
CA ARG A 71 -31.31 16.97 -6.27
C ARG A 71 -32.69 16.34 -6.44
N ASP A 72 -32.89 15.09 -6.01
CA ASP A 72 -34.16 14.37 -6.17
C ASP A 72 -35.20 14.78 -5.11
N LEU A 73 -34.76 15.46 -4.05
CA LEU A 73 -35.66 15.94 -3.00
C LEU A 73 -36.56 17.05 -3.55
N ARG A 74 -37.85 17.01 -3.21
CA ARG A 74 -38.80 18.06 -3.61
C ARG A 74 -38.84 19.15 -2.54
N PRO A 75 -38.77 20.44 -2.91
CA PRO A 75 -39.03 21.54 -1.98
C PRO A 75 -40.45 21.44 -1.40
N GLY A 76 -40.66 22.09 -0.26
CA GLY A 76 -42.00 22.25 0.30
C GLY A 76 -42.93 23.06 -0.60
N PRO A 77 -44.25 23.06 -0.34
CA PRO A 77 -45.25 23.72 -1.19
C PRO A 77 -45.01 25.22 -1.45
N GLU A 78 -44.34 25.92 -0.53
CA GLU A 78 -44.00 27.35 -0.67
C GLU A 78 -42.51 27.57 -0.95
N GLY A 79 -41.81 26.56 -1.48
CA GLY A 79 -40.39 26.62 -1.82
C GLY A 79 -39.44 26.42 -0.64
N GLN A 80 -39.94 25.93 0.51
CA GLN A 80 -39.08 25.65 1.67
C GLN A 80 -38.06 24.55 1.36
N PRO A 81 -36.87 24.57 1.99
CA PRO A 81 -35.90 23.48 1.87
C PRO A 81 -36.52 22.12 2.19
N PRO A 82 -36.17 21.05 1.44
CA PRO A 82 -36.62 19.71 1.78
C PRO A 82 -36.09 19.29 3.15
N VAL A 83 -36.92 18.58 3.92
CA VAL A 83 -36.58 18.13 5.27
C VAL A 83 -36.41 16.61 5.29
N VAL A 84 -35.26 16.16 5.77
CA VAL A 84 -34.91 14.76 6.00
C VAL A 84 -34.97 14.50 7.49
N ARG A 85 -35.69 13.47 7.93
CA ARG A 85 -35.73 13.02 9.33
C ARG A 85 -35.03 11.69 9.45
N THR A 86 -34.05 11.58 10.34
CA THR A 86 -33.27 10.36 10.58
C THR A 86 -33.69 9.61 11.85
N LYS A 87 -34.52 10.24 12.70
CA LYS A 87 -34.92 9.73 14.02
C LYS A 87 -36.44 9.61 14.22
N SER A 88 -37.23 9.73 13.17
CA SER A 88 -38.70 9.63 13.30
C SER A 88 -39.16 8.23 13.70
N PRO A 89 -40.38 8.07 14.23
CA PRO A 89 -40.95 6.75 14.53
C PRO A 89 -40.97 5.82 13.30
N MET A 90 -41.20 6.36 12.10
CA MET A 90 -41.16 5.60 10.85
C MET A 90 -39.76 5.05 10.58
N VAL A 91 -38.73 5.88 10.72
CA VAL A 91 -37.33 5.48 10.49
C VAL A 91 -36.88 4.46 11.51
N LYS A 92 -37.17 4.69 12.79
CA LYS A 92 -36.85 3.73 13.85
C LYS A 92 -37.48 2.37 13.55
N LYS A 93 -38.78 2.35 13.22
CA LYS A 93 -39.48 1.10 12.91
C LYS A 93 -38.94 0.40 11.67
N ALA A 94 -38.54 1.16 10.65
CA ALA A 94 -37.94 0.61 9.45
C ALA A 94 -36.58 -0.05 9.73
N ARG A 95 -35.70 0.61 10.51
CA ARG A 95 -34.39 0.07 10.91
C ARG A 95 -34.51 -1.17 11.77
N GLU A 96 -35.40 -1.17 12.76
CA GLU A 96 -35.71 -2.34 13.58
C GLU A 96 -36.17 -3.52 12.71
N GLY A 97 -37.08 -3.26 11.75
CA GLY A 97 -37.59 -4.30 10.85
C GLY A 97 -36.52 -4.86 9.91
N VAL A 98 -35.69 -3.99 9.32
CA VAL A 98 -34.57 -4.43 8.47
C VAL A 98 -33.55 -5.24 9.26
N MET A 99 -33.20 -4.79 10.47
CA MET A 99 -32.28 -5.51 11.34
C MET A 99 -32.82 -6.90 11.69
N GLU A 100 -34.11 -7.00 11.99
CA GLU A 100 -34.74 -8.29 12.23
C GLU A 100 -34.64 -9.21 11.00
N PHE A 101 -34.92 -8.72 9.79
CA PHE A 101 -34.76 -9.51 8.56
C PHE A 101 -33.32 -9.98 8.33
N LEU A 102 -32.32 -9.16 8.65
CA LEU A 102 -30.92 -9.55 8.55
C LEU A 102 -30.56 -10.66 9.54
N LEU A 103 -31.13 -10.61 10.76
CA LEU A 103 -30.86 -11.58 11.83
C LEU A 103 -31.70 -12.87 11.76
N ILE A 104 -32.82 -12.87 11.00
CA ILE A 104 -33.70 -14.04 10.86
C ILE A 104 -32.92 -15.26 10.40
N ASN A 105 -32.11 -15.13 9.34
CA ASN A 105 -31.35 -16.23 8.74
C ASN A 105 -29.85 -16.19 9.10
N HIS A 106 -29.39 -15.20 9.88
CA HIS A 106 -28.01 -15.15 10.36
C HIS A 106 -27.77 -16.19 11.48
N PRO A 107 -26.65 -16.92 11.49
CA PRO A 107 -26.36 -17.95 12.48
C PRO A 107 -25.94 -17.34 13.82
N LEU A 108 -26.06 -18.11 14.90
CA LEU A 108 -25.69 -17.70 16.27
C LEU A 108 -24.19 -17.92 16.54
N ASP A 109 -23.37 -17.44 15.62
CA ASP A 109 -21.94 -17.74 15.57
C ASP A 109 -21.07 -16.71 16.30
N CYS A 110 -21.64 -15.65 16.88
CA CYS A 110 -20.87 -14.55 17.47
C CYS A 110 -19.70 -14.99 18.37
N PRO A 111 -19.78 -16.05 19.21
CA PRO A 111 -18.65 -16.50 20.01
C PRO A 111 -17.48 -17.08 19.18
N ILE A 112 -17.80 -17.81 18.10
CA ILE A 112 -16.83 -18.47 17.22
C ILE A 112 -16.51 -17.63 15.98
N CYS A 113 -17.16 -16.49 15.80
CA CYS A 113 -16.92 -15.57 14.70
C CYS A 113 -15.70 -14.70 15.00
N ASP A 114 -14.72 -14.64 14.09
CA ASP A 114 -13.52 -13.82 14.28
C ASP A 114 -13.79 -12.32 14.27
N GLN A 115 -14.87 -11.89 13.60
CA GLN A 115 -15.28 -10.50 13.56
C GLN A 115 -16.06 -10.07 14.82
N GLY A 116 -16.33 -11.00 15.76
CA GLY A 116 -16.98 -10.66 17.02
C GLY A 116 -16.20 -9.56 17.77
N GLY A 117 -16.88 -8.46 18.09
CA GLY A 117 -16.28 -7.26 18.70
C GLY A 117 -15.81 -6.18 17.72
N GLU A 118 -15.87 -6.42 16.41
CA GLU A 118 -15.66 -5.42 15.34
C GLU A 118 -16.63 -5.66 14.16
N CYS A 119 -17.84 -6.13 14.47
CA CYS A 119 -18.84 -6.51 13.49
C CYS A 119 -19.92 -5.43 13.37
N ASP A 120 -20.05 -4.80 12.20
CA ASP A 120 -21.10 -3.81 11.93
C ASP A 120 -22.49 -4.36 12.27
N LEU A 121 -22.75 -5.64 11.96
CA LEU A 121 -24.06 -6.24 12.24
C LEU A 121 -24.32 -6.37 13.74
N GLN A 122 -23.30 -6.70 14.52
CA GLN A 122 -23.42 -6.77 15.97
C GLN A 122 -23.69 -5.37 16.56
N ASP A 123 -22.88 -4.39 16.17
CA ASP A 123 -22.94 -3.04 16.74
C ASP A 123 -24.23 -2.33 16.33
N GLN A 124 -24.63 -2.44 15.07
CA GLN A 124 -25.87 -1.84 14.57
C GLN A 124 -27.11 -2.58 15.08
N ALA A 125 -27.04 -3.89 15.35
CA ALA A 125 -28.14 -4.60 16.01
C ALA A 125 -28.34 -4.10 17.44
N MET A 126 -27.26 -3.88 18.17
CA MET A 126 -27.31 -3.31 19.53
C MET A 126 -27.83 -1.87 19.53
N ALA A 127 -27.46 -1.06 18.54
CA ALA A 127 -27.81 0.36 18.49
C ALA A 127 -29.20 0.64 17.88
N TYR A 128 -29.61 -0.11 16.85
CA TYR A 128 -30.79 0.19 16.03
C TYR A 128 -31.78 -0.98 15.91
N GLY A 129 -31.45 -2.16 16.45
CA GLY A 129 -32.29 -3.35 16.43
C GLY A 129 -33.28 -3.44 17.60
N VAL A 130 -33.95 -4.60 17.68
CA VAL A 130 -34.80 -4.98 18.82
C VAL A 130 -34.05 -5.95 19.75
N ASP A 131 -34.46 -6.02 21.01
CA ASP A 131 -33.80 -6.81 22.07
C ASP A 131 -34.25 -8.28 22.15
N PHE A 132 -35.16 -8.73 21.28
CA PHE A 132 -35.64 -10.11 21.20
C PHE A 132 -35.87 -10.58 19.76
N SER A 133 -35.88 -11.90 19.54
CA SER A 133 -36.27 -12.50 18.25
C SER A 133 -37.71 -13.02 18.28
N ARG A 134 -38.46 -12.75 17.21
CA ARG A 134 -39.77 -13.35 16.94
C ARG A 134 -39.68 -14.60 16.07
N TYR A 135 -38.55 -14.81 15.38
CA TYR A 135 -38.35 -15.92 14.46
C TYR A 135 -37.99 -17.20 15.21
N ARG A 136 -38.78 -18.25 15.01
CA ARG A 136 -38.67 -19.56 15.67
C ARG A 136 -38.53 -20.73 14.69
N GLU A 137 -38.43 -20.44 13.40
CA GLU A 137 -38.32 -21.43 12.34
C GLU A 137 -36.84 -21.82 12.11
N PRO A 138 -36.60 -22.93 11.37
CA PRO A 138 -35.25 -23.29 10.94
C PRO A 138 -34.61 -22.20 10.08
N LYS A 139 -33.38 -21.82 10.42
CA LYS A 139 -32.57 -20.87 9.65
C LYS A 139 -31.99 -21.56 8.42
N ARG A 140 -31.79 -20.80 7.34
CA ARG A 140 -31.01 -21.28 6.17
C ARG A 140 -29.56 -21.55 6.57
N ALA A 141 -28.92 -22.46 5.85
CA ALA A 141 -27.49 -22.71 5.89
C ALA A 141 -26.95 -22.78 4.47
N THR A 142 -25.72 -22.31 4.28
CA THR A 142 -25.05 -22.24 2.97
C THR A 142 -23.67 -22.89 3.07
N GLU A 143 -23.25 -23.53 1.99
CA GLU A 143 -21.91 -24.14 1.88
C GLU A 143 -20.82 -23.07 1.83
N ASP A 144 -19.67 -23.37 2.42
CA ASP A 144 -18.53 -22.48 2.45
C ASP A 144 -17.70 -22.61 1.16
N LEU A 145 -17.32 -21.46 0.60
CA LEU A 145 -16.54 -21.38 -0.65
C LEU A 145 -15.04 -21.51 -0.35
N ASP A 146 -14.27 -22.17 -1.22
CA ASP A 146 -12.82 -22.03 -1.19
C ASP A 146 -12.36 -20.84 -2.05
N LEU A 147 -12.07 -19.71 -1.40
CA LEU A 147 -11.54 -18.51 -2.06
C LEU A 147 -10.00 -18.50 -2.12
N GLY A 148 -9.32 -19.58 -1.71
CA GLY A 148 -7.87 -19.68 -1.65
C GLY A 148 -7.30 -19.41 -0.25
N PRO A 149 -5.97 -19.25 -0.11
CA PRO A 149 -5.30 -19.30 1.20
C PRO A 149 -5.44 -18.04 2.05
N LEU A 150 -5.99 -16.94 1.50
CA LEU A 150 -6.06 -15.64 2.20
C LEU A 150 -7.39 -15.42 2.93
N VAL A 151 -8.50 -15.79 2.30
CA VAL A 151 -9.84 -15.48 2.78
C VAL A 151 -10.51 -16.76 3.28
N ALA A 152 -10.85 -16.79 4.56
CA ALA A 152 -11.71 -17.81 5.14
C ALA A 152 -13.17 -17.41 4.91
N THR A 153 -14.01 -18.40 4.65
CA THR A 153 -15.42 -18.20 4.36
C THR A 153 -16.28 -18.89 5.42
N CYS A 154 -17.35 -18.22 5.80
CA CYS A 154 -18.46 -18.82 6.54
C CYS A 154 -19.76 -18.22 5.98
N MET A 155 -20.21 -18.75 4.85
CA MET A 155 -21.20 -18.09 3.99
C MET A 155 -22.60 -18.07 4.58
N THR A 156 -22.89 -18.95 5.55
CA THR A 156 -24.11 -18.86 6.36
C THR A 156 -24.22 -17.51 7.08
N ARG A 157 -23.10 -16.85 7.41
CA ARG A 157 -23.09 -15.50 8.02
C ARG A 157 -23.34 -14.37 7.01
N CYS A 158 -23.27 -14.64 5.71
CA CYS A 158 -23.40 -13.62 4.67
C CYS A 158 -24.81 -13.01 4.64
N ILE A 159 -24.87 -11.68 4.64
CA ILE A 159 -26.11 -10.90 4.53
C ILE A 159 -26.39 -10.42 3.09
N SER A 160 -25.66 -10.96 2.10
CA SER A 160 -25.82 -10.64 0.67
C SER A 160 -25.79 -9.13 0.35
N CYS A 161 -24.91 -8.38 1.02
CA CYS A 161 -24.73 -6.93 0.82
C CYS A 161 -23.98 -6.57 -0.47
N THR A 162 -23.41 -7.59 -1.15
CA THR A 162 -22.65 -7.50 -2.41
C THR A 162 -21.44 -6.54 -2.40
N ARG A 163 -20.91 -6.17 -1.23
CA ARG A 163 -19.67 -5.36 -1.15
C ARG A 163 -18.47 -6.09 -1.77
N CYS A 164 -18.28 -7.37 -1.44
CA CYS A 164 -17.17 -8.18 -1.98
C CYS A 164 -17.24 -8.28 -3.51
N VAL A 165 -18.41 -8.60 -4.08
CA VAL A 165 -18.62 -8.71 -5.53
C VAL A 165 -18.28 -7.39 -6.23
N ARG A 166 -18.84 -6.27 -5.75
CA ARG A 166 -18.54 -4.95 -6.30
C ARG A 166 -17.07 -4.60 -6.20
N PHE A 167 -16.43 -4.82 -5.05
CA PHE A 167 -15.01 -4.57 -4.90
C PHE A 167 -14.17 -5.40 -5.86
N THR A 168 -14.43 -6.71 -5.96
CA THR A 168 -13.67 -7.57 -6.86
C THR A 168 -13.79 -7.08 -8.30
N THR A 169 -14.97 -6.67 -8.75
CA THR A 169 -15.20 -6.21 -10.13
C THR A 169 -14.71 -4.78 -10.39
N GLU A 170 -14.99 -3.86 -9.49
CA GLU A 170 -14.78 -2.42 -9.69
C GLU A 170 -13.37 -2.00 -9.32
N VAL A 171 -12.82 -2.51 -8.21
CA VAL A 171 -11.52 -2.07 -7.67
C VAL A 171 -10.41 -3.06 -7.97
N ALA A 172 -10.59 -4.34 -7.63
CA ALA A 172 -9.57 -5.37 -7.90
C ALA A 172 -9.53 -5.81 -9.38
N GLY A 173 -10.60 -5.52 -10.13
CA GLY A 173 -10.72 -5.81 -11.55
C GLY A 173 -10.76 -7.30 -11.93
N ILE A 174 -11.28 -8.13 -11.02
CA ILE A 174 -11.54 -9.56 -11.24
C ILE A 174 -13.04 -9.86 -11.16
N THR A 175 -13.51 -10.82 -11.94
CA THR A 175 -14.94 -11.17 -12.06
C THR A 175 -15.27 -12.56 -11.50
N GLN A 176 -14.36 -13.14 -10.70
CA GLN A 176 -14.51 -14.48 -10.14
C GLN A 176 -15.64 -14.60 -9.13
N MET A 177 -16.06 -13.50 -8.47
CA MET A 177 -17.17 -13.50 -7.52
C MET A 177 -18.46 -12.98 -8.15
N GLY A 178 -19.59 -13.56 -7.77
CA GLY A 178 -20.91 -13.13 -8.21
C GLY A 178 -22.00 -13.51 -7.22
N GLN A 179 -23.25 -13.22 -7.59
CA GLN A 179 -24.44 -13.68 -6.86
C GLN A 179 -25.28 -14.57 -7.77
N THR A 180 -25.54 -15.79 -7.34
CA THR A 180 -26.40 -16.76 -8.03
C THR A 180 -27.67 -17.02 -7.22
N GLY A 181 -28.65 -17.68 -7.85
CA GLY A 181 -29.94 -17.95 -7.20
C GLY A 181 -30.85 -16.71 -7.11
N ARG A 182 -31.96 -16.83 -6.38
CA ARG A 182 -32.95 -15.75 -6.21
C ARG A 182 -33.72 -15.94 -4.90
N GLY A 183 -34.14 -14.84 -4.29
CA GLY A 183 -34.93 -14.89 -3.06
C GLY A 183 -34.06 -15.29 -1.87
N GLU A 184 -34.54 -16.22 -1.05
CA GLU A 184 -33.77 -16.72 0.10
C GLU A 184 -32.62 -17.66 -0.30
N ASP A 185 -32.70 -18.27 -1.48
CA ASP A 185 -31.66 -19.13 -2.08
C ASP A 185 -30.59 -18.32 -2.84
N ALA A 186 -30.55 -17.00 -2.63
CA ALA A 186 -29.54 -16.15 -3.24
C ALA A 186 -28.22 -16.27 -2.48
N GLU A 187 -27.16 -16.64 -3.20
CA GLU A 187 -25.85 -16.94 -2.65
C GLU A 187 -24.77 -16.12 -3.33
N ILE A 188 -23.86 -15.56 -2.53
CA ILE A 188 -22.60 -15.05 -3.05
C ILE A 188 -21.72 -16.28 -3.31
N THR A 189 -21.19 -16.41 -4.53
CA THR A 189 -20.41 -17.57 -4.95
C THR A 189 -19.21 -17.16 -5.80
N SER A 190 -18.30 -18.10 -6.02
CA SER A 190 -17.21 -18.00 -6.99
C SER A 190 -17.56 -18.77 -8.26
N TYR A 191 -17.30 -18.19 -9.43
CA TYR A 191 -17.53 -18.83 -10.73
C TYR A 191 -16.82 -20.19 -10.80
N LEU A 192 -17.58 -21.27 -10.98
CA LEU A 192 -17.09 -22.66 -11.07
C LEU A 192 -16.13 -23.08 -9.92
N GLY A 193 -16.31 -22.50 -8.73
CA GLY A 193 -15.44 -22.82 -7.58
C GLY A 193 -14.00 -22.31 -7.72
N GLN A 194 -13.76 -21.31 -8.59
CA GLN A 194 -12.44 -20.71 -8.75
C GLN A 194 -11.99 -19.96 -7.48
N THR A 195 -10.74 -20.19 -7.09
CA THR A 195 -10.06 -19.35 -6.09
C THR A 195 -9.83 -17.94 -6.64
N LEU A 196 -9.76 -16.94 -5.77
CA LEU A 196 -9.46 -15.57 -6.19
C LEU A 196 -8.02 -15.43 -6.72
N ASP A 197 -7.87 -14.59 -7.74
CA ASP A 197 -6.57 -14.27 -8.36
C ASP A 197 -6.37 -12.77 -8.52
N SER A 198 -6.14 -12.10 -7.39
CA SER A 198 -5.75 -10.70 -7.37
C SER A 198 -4.76 -10.45 -6.23
N GLU A 199 -3.97 -9.41 -6.43
CA GLU A 199 -3.04 -8.80 -5.47
C GLU A 199 -3.72 -7.88 -4.44
N LEU A 200 -5.04 -7.66 -4.55
CA LEU A 200 -5.86 -6.82 -3.67
C LEU A 200 -7.03 -7.58 -3.02
N GLN A 201 -7.08 -8.91 -3.13
CA GLN A 201 -8.29 -9.66 -2.79
C GLN A 201 -8.57 -9.67 -1.28
N GLY A 202 -7.55 -9.53 -0.43
CA GLY A 202 -7.68 -9.50 1.03
C GLY A 202 -8.46 -8.31 1.56
N ASN A 203 -8.64 -7.24 0.79
CA ASN A 203 -9.46 -6.09 1.20
C ASN A 203 -10.95 -6.44 1.32
N ILE A 204 -11.42 -7.56 0.73
CA ILE A 204 -12.80 -8.01 0.92
C ILE A 204 -13.11 -8.41 2.37
N ILE A 205 -12.07 -8.68 3.17
CA ILE A 205 -12.19 -8.99 4.60
C ILE A 205 -12.64 -7.74 5.36
N ASP A 206 -12.01 -6.59 5.11
CA ASP A 206 -12.35 -5.33 5.78
C ASP A 206 -13.70 -4.80 5.30
N LEU A 207 -14.00 -5.02 4.01
CA LEU A 207 -15.27 -4.61 3.43
C LEU A 207 -16.47 -5.38 3.96
N CYS A 208 -16.26 -6.62 4.39
CA CYS A 208 -17.34 -7.47 4.85
C CYS A 208 -17.87 -6.93 6.18
N PRO A 209 -19.14 -6.46 6.25
CA PRO A 209 -19.70 -5.94 7.50
C PRO A 209 -20.03 -7.05 8.52
N VAL A 210 -19.77 -8.31 8.16
CA VAL A 210 -20.10 -9.52 8.91
C VAL A 210 -18.97 -10.53 8.74
N GLY A 211 -18.79 -11.43 9.70
CA GLY A 211 -17.68 -12.41 9.67
C GLY A 211 -17.88 -13.58 8.69
N ALA A 212 -18.47 -13.30 7.53
CA ALA A 212 -18.60 -14.24 6.43
C ALA A 212 -17.31 -14.36 5.61
N LEU A 213 -16.53 -13.28 5.51
CA LEU A 213 -15.22 -13.26 4.88
C LEU A 213 -14.21 -12.76 5.91
N THR A 214 -13.33 -13.64 6.38
CA THR A 214 -12.33 -13.31 7.41
C THR A 214 -10.91 -13.66 6.94
N SER A 215 -9.90 -13.14 7.63
CA SER A 215 -8.50 -13.44 7.32
C SER A 215 -8.16 -14.87 7.75
N LYS A 216 -7.95 -15.77 6.78
CA LYS A 216 -7.58 -17.17 7.04
C LYS A 216 -6.27 -17.31 7.84
N PRO A 217 -5.21 -16.51 7.58
CA PRO A 217 -3.98 -16.58 8.38
C PRO A 217 -4.12 -16.07 9.82
N TYR A 218 -5.07 -15.17 10.10
CA TYR A 218 -5.31 -14.59 11.42
C TYR A 218 -6.38 -15.34 12.23
N ALA A 219 -7.21 -16.15 11.56
CA ALA A 219 -8.39 -16.77 12.13
C ALA A 219 -8.12 -17.46 13.47
N PHE A 220 -8.94 -17.14 14.48
CA PHE A 220 -8.90 -17.69 15.84
C PHE A 220 -7.61 -17.45 16.66
N THR A 221 -6.71 -16.57 16.20
CA THR A 221 -5.44 -16.31 16.93
C THR A 221 -5.54 -15.23 18.01
N ALA A 222 -6.46 -14.26 17.85
CA ALA A 222 -6.73 -13.19 18.82
C ALA A 222 -8.15 -12.61 18.65
N ARG A 223 -8.54 -11.71 19.55
CA ARG A 223 -9.76 -10.90 19.45
C ARG A 223 -9.46 -9.40 19.39
N PRO A 224 -10.31 -8.59 18.74
CA PRO A 224 -10.01 -7.17 18.47
C PRO A 224 -9.72 -6.33 19.72
N TRP A 225 -10.32 -6.67 20.86
CA TRP A 225 -10.11 -5.97 22.14
C TRP A 225 -8.83 -6.38 22.87
N GLU A 226 -8.13 -7.44 22.45
CA GLU A 226 -6.85 -7.85 23.01
C GLU A 226 -5.65 -7.14 22.36
N LEU A 227 -5.89 -6.46 21.22
CA LEU A 227 -4.84 -5.95 20.35
C LEU A 227 -4.48 -4.50 20.68
N THR A 228 -3.19 -4.23 20.73
CA THR A 228 -2.68 -2.86 20.70
C THR A 228 -2.63 -2.40 19.25
N LYS A 229 -3.22 -1.23 18.97
CA LYS A 229 -3.37 -0.68 17.62
C LYS A 229 -2.34 0.43 17.43
N THR A 230 -1.49 0.30 16.42
CA THR A 230 -0.50 1.33 16.09
C THR A 230 -0.67 1.75 14.64
N GLU A 231 -1.04 3.01 14.43
CA GLU A 231 -1.05 3.62 13.10
C GLU A 231 0.39 3.87 12.64
N THR A 232 0.72 3.40 11.44
CA THR A 232 2.08 3.45 10.89
C THR A 232 2.02 3.37 9.35
N ILE A 233 3.16 3.17 8.70
CA ILE A 233 3.31 3.24 7.24
C ILE A 233 3.85 1.91 6.70
N ASP A 234 3.32 1.50 5.56
CA ASP A 234 3.80 0.33 4.83
C ASP A 234 5.11 0.62 4.08
N VAL A 235 5.94 -0.42 3.96
CA VAL A 235 7.22 -0.38 3.24
C VAL A 235 7.37 -1.53 2.24
N MET A 236 6.29 -2.28 1.96
CA MET A 236 6.33 -3.42 1.03
C MET A 236 6.45 -3.03 -0.45
N ASP A 237 6.12 -1.79 -0.77
CA ASP A 237 6.35 -1.09 -2.03
C ASP A 237 6.69 0.38 -1.76
N ALA A 238 6.82 1.20 -2.81
CA ALA A 238 7.12 2.63 -2.65
C ALA A 238 5.87 3.53 -2.61
N LEU A 239 4.66 2.97 -2.55
CA LEU A 239 3.45 3.78 -2.45
C LEU A 239 3.32 4.43 -1.07
N GLY A 240 3.85 3.76 -0.04
CA GLY A 240 3.77 4.24 1.34
C GLY A 240 2.34 4.17 1.88
N SER A 241 1.64 3.06 1.65
CA SER A 241 0.25 2.90 2.08
C SER A 241 0.12 3.09 3.59
N ASN A 242 -0.90 3.83 4.01
CA ASN A 242 -1.15 4.06 5.42
C ASN A 242 -1.81 2.83 6.04
N ILE A 243 -1.26 2.35 7.15
CA ILE A 243 -1.66 1.10 7.78
C ILE A 243 -1.84 1.22 9.28
N ARG A 244 -2.51 0.23 9.84
CA ARG A 244 -2.61 -0.05 11.26
C ARG A 244 -2.05 -1.43 11.53
N VAL A 245 -1.01 -1.49 12.34
CA VAL A 245 -0.40 -2.73 12.81
C VAL A 245 -1.01 -3.08 14.15
N ASP A 246 -1.67 -4.23 14.23
CA ASP A 246 -2.29 -4.72 15.46
C ASP A 246 -1.37 -5.78 16.10
N THR A 247 -0.96 -5.55 17.35
CA THR A 247 -0.04 -6.44 18.09
C THR A 247 -0.69 -7.08 19.31
N LYS A 248 -0.27 -8.30 19.63
CA LYS A 248 -0.56 -8.97 20.91
C LYS A 248 0.77 -9.23 21.62
N GLY A 249 1.05 -8.44 22.64
CA GLY A 249 2.38 -8.41 23.25
C GLY A 249 3.43 -7.93 22.25
N ARG A 250 4.41 -8.77 21.91
CA ARG A 250 5.50 -8.43 20.98
C ARG A 250 5.22 -8.82 19.54
N GLU A 251 4.18 -9.60 19.29
CA GLU A 251 3.93 -10.19 17.98
C GLU A 251 2.90 -9.36 17.20
N VAL A 252 3.22 -9.07 15.94
CA VAL A 252 2.25 -8.51 14.98
C VAL A 252 1.26 -9.58 14.58
N MET A 253 -0.02 -9.39 14.87
CA MET A 253 -1.08 -10.38 14.61
C MET A 253 -1.77 -10.16 13.27
N ARG A 254 -1.91 -8.90 12.84
CA ARG A 254 -2.49 -8.53 11.54
C ARG A 254 -2.09 -7.10 11.17
N ILE A 255 -2.27 -6.77 9.89
CA ILE A 255 -2.07 -5.44 9.33
C ILE A 255 -3.35 -5.05 8.58
N LEU A 256 -3.94 -3.92 8.96
CA LEU A 256 -5.14 -3.36 8.33
C LEU A 256 -4.81 -2.03 7.64
N PRO A 257 -5.58 -1.59 6.63
CA PRO A 257 -5.44 -0.27 6.04
C PRO A 257 -5.88 0.82 7.02
N ARG A 258 -5.31 2.01 6.85
CA ARG A 258 -5.82 3.28 7.39
C ARG A 258 -6.22 4.15 6.21
N ASN A 259 -7.37 4.83 6.33
CA ASN A 259 -7.81 5.71 5.26
C ASN A 259 -6.80 6.85 5.04
N HIS A 260 -6.41 7.05 3.79
CA HIS A 260 -5.73 8.25 3.32
C HIS A 260 -6.03 8.49 1.85
N ASP A 261 -6.96 9.41 1.61
CA ASP A 261 -7.46 9.76 0.29
C ASP A 261 -6.33 10.08 -0.69
N GLY A 262 -5.28 10.79 -0.27
CA GLY A 262 -4.18 11.15 -1.16
C GLY A 262 -3.16 10.07 -1.49
N VAL A 263 -3.27 8.86 -0.93
CA VAL A 263 -2.30 7.77 -1.14
C VAL A 263 -3.01 6.47 -1.49
N ASN A 264 -3.55 5.77 -0.49
CA ASN A 264 -4.06 4.42 -0.65
C ASN A 264 -5.59 4.31 -0.57
N GLU A 265 -6.28 5.45 -0.38
CA GLU A 265 -7.70 5.47 0.04
C GLU A 265 -7.87 4.51 1.22
N GLU A 266 -8.63 3.44 1.07
CA GLU A 266 -8.88 2.44 2.12
C GLU A 266 -8.20 1.10 1.84
N TRP A 267 -7.35 1.01 0.81
CA TRP A 267 -6.85 -0.27 0.31
C TRP A 267 -5.39 -0.50 0.69
N ILE A 268 -5.03 -1.78 0.81
CA ILE A 268 -3.64 -2.23 0.85
C ILE A 268 -3.47 -3.48 0.00
N SER A 269 -2.25 -3.73 -0.46
CA SER A 269 -1.92 -4.94 -1.19
C SER A 269 -1.98 -6.20 -0.29
N ASP A 270 -2.18 -7.36 -0.89
CA ASP A 270 -2.14 -8.64 -0.18
C ASP A 270 -0.76 -8.91 0.44
N LYS A 271 0.30 -8.47 -0.23
CA LYS A 271 1.65 -8.51 0.34
C LYS A 271 1.68 -7.72 1.65
N THR A 272 1.26 -6.45 1.64
CA THR A 272 1.18 -5.60 2.84
C THR A 272 0.34 -6.23 3.95
N ARG A 273 -0.85 -6.76 3.61
CA ARG A 273 -1.81 -7.30 4.57
C ARG A 273 -1.31 -8.56 5.28
N PHE A 274 -0.60 -9.42 4.55
CA PHE A 274 -0.32 -10.79 4.99
C PHE A 274 1.16 -11.10 5.25
N VAL A 275 2.08 -10.16 4.96
CA VAL A 275 3.54 -10.35 5.18
C VAL A 275 3.95 -10.45 6.66
N TRP A 276 3.05 -10.20 7.60
CA TRP A 276 3.36 -10.13 9.02
C TRP A 276 3.89 -11.46 9.61
N ASP A 277 3.64 -12.61 8.99
CA ASP A 277 4.27 -13.88 9.40
C ASP A 277 5.78 -13.90 9.09
N GLY A 278 6.21 -13.18 8.05
CA GLY A 278 7.61 -12.95 7.71
C GLY A 278 8.37 -12.20 8.80
N LEU A 279 7.73 -11.23 9.47
CA LEU A 279 8.31 -10.48 10.60
C LEU A 279 8.67 -11.37 11.81
N ARG A 280 8.20 -12.61 11.85
CA ARG A 280 8.47 -13.59 12.91
C ARG A 280 9.47 -14.68 12.50
N ARG A 281 9.90 -14.70 11.24
CA ARG A 281 10.71 -15.78 10.65
C ARG A 281 12.06 -15.26 10.18
N GLN A 282 13.09 -16.10 10.32
CA GLN A 282 14.46 -15.79 9.86
C GLN A 282 14.98 -14.44 10.37
N ARG A 283 14.52 -14.02 11.56
CA ARG A 283 14.90 -12.75 12.17
C ARG A 283 16.32 -12.82 12.72
N LEU A 284 17.08 -11.75 12.51
CA LEU A 284 18.38 -11.57 13.13
C LEU A 284 18.17 -11.04 14.55
N ASP A 285 18.52 -11.85 15.55
CA ASP A 285 18.23 -11.61 16.96
C ASP A 285 19.47 -11.26 17.79
N ARG A 286 20.68 -11.41 17.24
CA ARG A 286 21.96 -11.13 17.91
C ARG A 286 23.06 -10.88 16.86
N PRO A 287 24.21 -10.31 17.24
CA PRO A 287 25.33 -10.16 16.32
C PRO A 287 25.94 -11.51 15.92
N TYR A 288 26.48 -11.58 14.70
CA TYR A 288 27.23 -12.74 14.23
C TYR A 288 28.54 -12.31 13.56
N ILE A 289 29.58 -13.13 13.70
CA ILE A 289 30.86 -12.96 13.01
C ILE A 289 31.18 -14.25 12.26
N ARG A 290 31.68 -14.11 11.04
CA ARG A 290 32.13 -15.25 10.24
C ARG A 290 33.52 -15.66 10.65
N GLU A 291 33.65 -16.90 11.10
CA GLU A 291 34.92 -17.55 11.40
C GLU A 291 34.93 -18.95 10.79
N ASN A 292 36.05 -19.32 10.15
CA ASN A 292 36.21 -20.62 9.49
C ASN A 292 35.07 -20.95 8.50
N GLY A 293 34.59 -19.92 7.79
CA GLY A 293 33.51 -20.02 6.80
C GLY A 293 32.09 -20.09 7.37
N LYS A 294 31.91 -20.10 8.70
CA LYS A 294 30.59 -20.18 9.35
C LYS A 294 30.32 -18.95 10.20
N LEU A 295 29.07 -18.48 10.21
CA LEU A 295 28.62 -17.44 11.12
C LEU A 295 28.46 -18.03 12.52
N ARG A 296 29.20 -17.50 13.49
CA ARG A 296 29.01 -17.79 14.91
C ARG A 296 28.32 -16.61 15.60
N PRO A 297 27.50 -16.85 16.62
CA PRO A 297 27.03 -15.78 17.51
C PRO A 297 28.21 -15.01 18.10
N ALA A 298 28.05 -13.69 18.24
CA ALA A 298 29.02 -12.78 18.83
C ALA A 298 28.31 -11.79 19.76
N THR A 299 29.08 -11.17 20.65
CA THR A 299 28.59 -10.06 21.47
C THR A 299 28.61 -8.76 20.68
N TRP A 300 27.82 -7.76 21.11
CA TRP A 300 27.85 -6.42 20.51
C TRP A 300 29.25 -5.79 20.48
N PRO A 301 30.04 -5.79 21.57
CA PRO A 301 31.41 -5.27 21.55
C PRO A 301 32.32 -6.00 20.54
N GLU A 302 32.23 -7.33 20.46
CA GLU A 302 33.01 -8.10 19.47
C GLU A 302 32.66 -7.73 18.04
N ALA A 303 31.36 -7.67 17.71
CA ALA A 303 30.89 -7.39 16.35
C ALA A 303 31.19 -5.95 15.93
N LEU A 304 31.00 -4.97 16.82
CA LEU A 304 31.35 -3.58 16.56
C LEU A 304 32.86 -3.39 16.40
N ALA A 305 33.68 -4.04 17.22
CA ALA A 305 35.14 -3.98 17.09
C ALA A 305 35.63 -4.59 15.77
N ALA A 306 35.05 -5.72 15.34
CA ALA A 306 35.36 -6.36 14.06
C ALA A 306 34.97 -5.46 12.88
N ALA A 307 33.75 -4.90 12.89
CA ALA A 307 33.28 -3.96 11.88
C ALA A 307 34.15 -2.68 11.82
N ALA A 308 34.47 -2.10 12.98
CA ALA A 308 35.30 -0.90 13.07
C ALA A 308 36.74 -1.15 12.57
N THR A 309 37.30 -2.34 12.87
CA THR A 309 38.63 -2.73 12.39
C THR A 309 38.67 -2.88 10.88
N ALA A 310 37.65 -3.52 10.29
CA ALA A 310 37.53 -3.62 8.84
C ALA A 310 37.43 -2.23 8.20
N ILE A 311 36.55 -1.36 8.70
CA ILE A 311 36.37 0.00 8.17
C ILE A 311 37.65 0.84 8.28
N ARG A 312 38.39 0.79 9.40
CA ARG A 312 39.67 1.50 9.55
C ARG A 312 40.73 1.04 8.55
N GLY A 313 40.70 -0.23 8.16
CA GLY A 313 41.61 -0.80 7.17
C GLY A 313 41.17 -0.65 5.72
N ALA A 314 39.97 -0.10 5.48
CA ALA A 314 39.40 0.02 4.14
C ALA A 314 40.15 1.05 3.30
N ARG A 315 40.56 0.67 2.10
CA ARG A 315 41.05 1.62 1.09
C ARG A 315 39.91 2.19 0.26
N LYS A 316 38.86 1.39 0.05
CA LYS A 316 37.64 1.77 -0.67
C LYS A 316 36.43 1.21 0.07
N LEU A 317 35.86 2.06 0.92
CA LEU A 317 34.63 1.78 1.66
C LEU A 317 33.39 2.10 0.82
N ALA A 318 32.51 1.13 0.68
CA ALA A 318 31.20 1.29 0.06
C ALA A 318 30.08 1.16 1.10
N GLY A 319 29.12 2.08 1.07
CA GLY A 319 27.87 1.97 1.81
C GLY A 319 26.70 1.67 0.88
N LEU A 320 25.82 0.74 1.29
CA LEU A 320 24.61 0.43 0.53
C LEU A 320 23.38 0.70 1.39
N VAL A 321 22.38 1.35 0.81
CA VAL A 321 21.06 1.56 1.42
C VAL A 321 20.07 0.61 0.78
N GLY A 322 19.55 -0.34 1.55
CA GLY A 322 18.52 -1.29 1.10
C GLY A 322 17.12 -0.68 1.04
N ASP A 323 16.19 -1.44 0.48
CA ASP A 323 14.87 -0.96 0.07
C ASP A 323 13.91 -0.62 1.21
N LEU A 324 14.19 -1.12 2.43
CA LEU A 324 13.33 -0.99 3.62
C LEU A 324 13.90 -0.04 4.69
N VAL A 325 14.95 0.71 4.35
CA VAL A 325 15.70 1.54 5.31
C VAL A 325 15.00 2.89 5.53
N PRO A 326 14.77 3.31 6.78
CA PRO A 326 14.24 4.64 7.07
C PRO A 326 15.30 5.73 6.83
N VAL A 327 14.83 6.95 6.53
CA VAL A 327 15.67 8.11 6.19
C VAL A 327 16.67 8.43 7.30
N GLU A 328 16.30 8.29 8.57
CA GLU A 328 17.22 8.55 9.68
C GLU A 328 18.43 7.59 9.67
N ALA A 329 18.19 6.31 9.41
CA ALA A 329 19.25 5.32 9.32
C ALA A 329 20.11 5.53 8.06
N ALA A 330 19.49 5.89 6.93
CA ALA A 330 20.21 6.23 5.71
C ALA A 330 21.12 7.46 5.90
N LEU A 331 20.67 8.50 6.63
CA LEU A 331 21.50 9.65 6.97
C LEU A 331 22.67 9.26 7.88
N ALA A 332 22.41 8.44 8.91
CA ALA A 332 23.46 7.97 9.81
C ALA A 332 24.52 7.14 9.06
N LEU A 333 24.09 6.30 8.10
CA LEU A 333 25.00 5.54 7.25
C LEU A 333 25.84 6.47 6.38
N LYS A 334 25.19 7.43 5.71
CA LYS A 334 25.86 8.42 4.84
C LYS A 334 26.93 9.18 5.60
N GLU A 335 26.58 9.76 6.75
CA GLU A 335 27.54 10.54 7.55
C GLU A 335 28.69 9.67 8.06
N LEU A 336 28.44 8.42 8.43
CA LEU A 336 29.47 7.49 8.88
C LEU A 336 30.42 7.10 7.75
N VAL A 337 29.89 6.66 6.61
CA VAL A 337 30.68 6.16 5.48
C VAL A 337 31.47 7.28 4.83
N GLU A 338 30.85 8.43 4.55
CA GLU A 338 31.52 9.58 3.94
C GLU A 338 32.53 10.22 4.90
N GLY A 339 32.27 10.19 6.21
CA GLY A 339 33.22 10.62 7.24
C GLY A 339 34.52 9.80 7.23
N GLN A 340 34.48 8.58 6.72
CA GLN A 340 35.64 7.69 6.56
C GLN A 340 36.20 7.69 5.12
N GLY A 341 35.78 8.64 4.28
CA GLY A 341 36.23 8.75 2.89
C GLY A 341 35.60 7.75 1.92
N GLY A 342 34.52 7.06 2.32
CA GLY A 342 33.75 6.18 1.46
C GLY A 342 32.62 6.89 0.72
N HIS A 343 31.83 6.12 -0.03
CA HIS A 343 30.65 6.61 -0.75
C HIS A 343 29.44 5.70 -0.52
N VAL A 344 28.24 6.27 -0.58
CA VAL A 344 26.98 5.54 -0.39
C VAL A 344 26.17 5.49 -1.68
N GLU A 345 25.54 4.35 -1.95
CA GLU A 345 24.59 4.16 -3.04
C GLU A 345 23.28 3.58 -2.52
N CYS A 346 22.16 4.18 -2.93
CA CYS A 346 20.84 3.67 -2.66
C CYS A 346 20.23 2.93 -3.85
N ARG A 347 20.61 3.24 -5.11
CA ARG A 347 20.07 2.65 -6.35
C ARG A 347 20.57 1.22 -6.57
N VAL A 348 20.27 0.33 -5.62
CA VAL A 348 20.73 -1.06 -5.57
C VAL A 348 20.15 -1.91 -6.70
N ASP A 349 19.04 -1.48 -7.30
CA ASP A 349 18.45 -2.07 -8.50
C ASP A 349 19.14 -1.63 -9.81
N GLY A 350 20.07 -0.68 -9.72
CA GLY A 350 20.83 -0.13 -10.84
C GLY A 350 20.13 1.02 -11.57
N ALA A 351 19.03 1.58 -11.04
CA ALA A 351 18.33 2.67 -11.70
C ALA A 351 19.26 3.87 -12.01
N ARG A 352 19.09 4.48 -13.19
CA ARG A 352 19.87 5.64 -13.67
C ARG A 352 19.19 6.96 -13.31
N LEU A 353 18.96 7.16 -12.01
CA LEU A 353 18.35 8.37 -11.46
C LEU A 353 19.41 9.45 -11.15
N PRO A 354 19.24 10.71 -11.56
CA PRO A 354 20.21 11.77 -11.33
C PRO A 354 20.21 12.25 -9.86
N ALA A 355 21.39 12.49 -9.29
CA ALA A 355 21.52 13.13 -7.98
C ALA A 355 21.16 14.63 -8.08
N GLY A 356 20.49 15.17 -7.06
CA GLY A 356 20.22 16.61 -6.95
C GLY A 356 19.07 17.15 -7.82
N ASN A 357 18.47 16.35 -8.69
CA ASN A 357 17.28 16.74 -9.47
C ASN A 357 16.06 15.93 -9.01
N ARG A 358 15.32 16.48 -8.05
CA ARG A 358 14.14 15.83 -7.45
C ARG A 358 12.99 15.65 -8.44
N SER A 359 12.79 16.58 -9.37
CA SER A 359 11.77 16.43 -10.42
C SER A 359 12.04 15.22 -11.33
N ALA A 360 13.30 14.84 -11.52
CA ALA A 360 13.67 13.70 -12.36
C ALA A 360 13.53 12.34 -11.65
N TYR A 361 13.62 12.26 -10.32
CA TYR A 361 13.41 11.00 -9.59
C TYR A 361 12.10 10.93 -8.80
N VAL A 362 11.32 12.00 -8.70
CA VAL A 362 9.96 12.00 -8.11
C VAL A 362 8.92 12.33 -9.17
N GLY A 363 9.19 13.36 -9.98
CA GLY A 363 8.22 13.98 -10.86
C GLY A 363 7.61 15.24 -10.25
N ASN A 364 6.49 15.69 -10.80
CA ASN A 364 5.71 16.84 -10.35
C ASN A 364 4.21 16.55 -10.20
N ALA A 365 3.80 15.30 -10.45
CA ALA A 365 2.42 14.86 -10.24
C ALA A 365 2.25 14.19 -8.87
N ALA A 366 1.07 14.37 -8.28
CA ALA A 366 0.59 13.65 -7.11
C ALA A 366 -0.11 12.34 -7.51
N ILE A 367 -0.24 11.41 -6.55
CA ILE A 367 -1.08 10.22 -6.71
C ILE A 367 -2.56 10.61 -6.94
N GLU A 368 -3.01 11.73 -6.37
CA GLU A 368 -4.36 12.28 -6.55
C GLU A 368 -4.63 12.76 -7.98
N ASP A 369 -3.60 13.18 -8.72
CA ASP A 369 -3.77 13.64 -10.11
C ASP A 369 -4.31 12.51 -11.02
N ILE A 370 -4.11 11.25 -10.63
CA ILE A 370 -4.68 10.08 -11.31
C ILE A 370 -6.22 10.15 -11.33
N ASP A 371 -6.86 10.65 -10.27
CA ASP A 371 -8.33 10.71 -10.15
C ASP A 371 -8.96 11.64 -11.19
N HIS A 372 -8.18 12.56 -11.76
CA HIS A 372 -8.60 13.54 -12.76
C HIS A 372 -7.99 13.33 -14.15
N ALA A 373 -7.04 12.40 -14.27
CA ALA A 373 -6.35 12.13 -15.52
C ALA A 373 -7.31 11.65 -16.61
N ARG A 374 -7.13 12.17 -17.83
CA ARG A 374 -7.86 11.71 -19.04
C ARG A 374 -6.97 10.88 -19.96
N ASN A 375 -5.66 11.10 -19.91
CA ASN A 375 -4.68 10.39 -20.72
C ASN A 375 -3.51 9.95 -19.84
N ILE A 376 -3.36 8.64 -19.63
CA ILE A 376 -2.31 8.07 -18.78
C ILE A 376 -1.32 7.31 -19.66
N TYR A 377 -0.04 7.65 -19.56
CA TYR A 377 1.05 6.98 -20.28
C TYR A 377 1.91 6.19 -19.30
N LEU A 378 1.98 4.87 -19.49
CA LEU A 378 2.79 3.95 -18.68
C LEU A 378 4.07 3.59 -19.45
N ILE A 379 5.24 3.94 -18.91
CA ILE A 379 6.55 3.71 -19.54
C ILE A 379 7.36 2.71 -18.70
N GLY A 380 7.61 1.54 -19.28
CA GLY A 380 8.44 0.47 -18.71
C GLY A 380 8.03 0.05 -17.30
N THR A 381 6.74 0.07 -17.00
CA THR A 381 6.18 -0.25 -15.68
C THR A 381 5.03 -1.25 -15.77
N ASN A 382 4.94 -2.11 -14.75
CA ASN A 382 3.74 -2.88 -14.44
C ASN A 382 3.20 -2.43 -13.07
N PRO A 383 2.33 -1.40 -13.01
CA PRO A 383 1.85 -0.86 -11.74
C PRO A 383 1.08 -1.89 -10.92
N ARG A 384 0.45 -2.88 -11.55
CA ARG A 384 -0.23 -3.97 -10.85
C ARG A 384 0.73 -4.82 -9.99
N ALA A 385 1.96 -5.02 -10.44
CA ALA A 385 2.97 -5.76 -9.69
C ALA A 385 3.87 -4.86 -8.82
N GLU A 386 4.09 -3.61 -9.23
CA GLU A 386 5.00 -2.67 -8.56
C GLU A 386 4.31 -1.93 -7.41
N ALA A 387 3.08 -1.47 -7.60
CA ALA A 387 2.27 -0.76 -6.61
C ALA A 387 0.76 -1.01 -6.85
N PRO A 388 0.21 -2.15 -6.40
CA PRO A 388 -1.16 -2.59 -6.70
C PRO A 388 -2.26 -1.55 -6.45
N VAL A 389 -2.14 -0.78 -5.36
CA VAL A 389 -3.15 0.23 -5.01
C VAL A 389 -3.09 1.43 -5.97
N LEU A 390 -1.91 1.79 -6.48
CA LEU A 390 -1.77 2.78 -7.56
C LEU A 390 -2.44 2.27 -8.84
N ASN A 391 -2.27 0.98 -9.17
CA ASN A 391 -2.98 0.34 -10.28
C ASN A 391 -4.50 0.41 -10.12
N ALA A 392 -5.02 0.20 -8.90
CA ALA A 392 -6.45 0.35 -8.60
C ALA A 392 -6.93 1.81 -8.77
N ARG A 393 -6.10 2.81 -8.45
CA ARG A 393 -6.40 4.22 -8.74
C ARG A 393 -6.44 4.50 -10.25
N ILE A 394 -5.50 3.95 -11.02
CA ILE A 394 -5.52 4.06 -12.49
C ILE A 394 -6.78 3.38 -13.06
N ARG A 395 -7.14 2.21 -12.53
CA ARG A 395 -8.38 1.52 -12.89
C ARG A 395 -9.61 2.39 -12.65
N LYS A 396 -9.70 3.06 -11.49
CA LYS A 396 -10.79 3.98 -11.16
C LYS A 396 -10.86 5.13 -12.17
N ALA A 397 -9.73 5.71 -12.56
CA ALA A 397 -9.67 6.73 -13.61
C ALA A 397 -10.16 6.18 -14.97
N TRP A 398 -9.76 4.96 -15.35
CA TRP A 398 -10.22 4.27 -16.56
C TRP A 398 -11.74 4.03 -16.54
N LEU A 399 -12.31 3.59 -15.42
CA LEU A 399 -13.77 3.46 -15.24
C LEU A 399 -14.50 4.81 -15.41
N HIS A 400 -13.82 5.93 -15.16
CA HIS A 400 -14.31 7.30 -15.40
C HIS A 400 -13.99 7.84 -16.82
N GLY A 401 -13.49 6.98 -17.71
CA GLY A 401 -13.27 7.28 -19.12
C GLY A 401 -11.85 7.75 -19.47
N ALA A 402 -10.86 7.56 -18.59
CA ALA A 402 -9.46 7.81 -18.93
C ALA A 402 -8.94 6.79 -19.96
N SER A 403 -8.15 7.27 -20.92
CA SER A 403 -7.40 6.43 -21.86
C SER A 403 -6.04 6.07 -21.26
N VAL A 404 -5.68 4.78 -21.26
CA VAL A 404 -4.39 4.29 -20.74
C VAL A 404 -3.58 3.70 -21.90
N GLN A 405 -2.35 4.18 -22.05
CA GLN A 405 -1.42 3.77 -23.10
C GLN A 405 -0.14 3.22 -22.46
N ARG A 406 0.42 2.14 -23.02
CA ARG A 406 1.63 1.51 -22.48
C ARG A 406 2.74 1.42 -23.52
N VAL A 407 3.94 1.80 -23.09
CA VAL A 407 5.20 1.43 -23.74
C VAL A 407 5.98 0.54 -22.78
N GLY A 408 5.98 -0.78 -23.01
CA GLY A 408 6.62 -1.75 -22.11
C GLY A 408 6.12 -3.18 -22.32
N PRO A 409 6.56 -4.13 -21.48
CA PRO A 409 6.10 -5.51 -21.56
C PRO A 409 4.58 -5.62 -21.42
N VAL A 410 3.98 -6.49 -22.25
CA VAL A 410 2.56 -6.79 -22.15
C VAL A 410 2.29 -7.54 -20.83
N ALA A 411 1.35 -7.02 -20.06
CA ALA A 411 0.88 -7.57 -18.80
C ALA A 411 -0.62 -7.25 -18.61
N ASP A 412 -1.33 -8.12 -17.90
CA ASP A 412 -2.71 -7.86 -17.48
C ASP A 412 -2.73 -6.85 -16.33
N LEU A 413 -3.24 -5.64 -16.59
CA LEU A 413 -3.37 -4.56 -15.61
C LEU A 413 -4.78 -4.46 -15.02
N THR A 414 -5.67 -5.43 -15.33
CA THR A 414 -7.09 -5.51 -14.98
C THR A 414 -8.03 -4.63 -15.79
N TYR A 415 -7.52 -3.68 -16.58
CA TYR A 415 -8.30 -2.76 -17.43
C TYR A 415 -7.72 -2.71 -18.84
N ASP A 416 -8.49 -2.17 -19.79
CA ASP A 416 -8.06 -2.06 -21.18
C ASP A 416 -6.93 -1.04 -21.33
N VAL A 417 -5.89 -1.42 -22.08
CA VAL A 417 -4.69 -0.59 -22.32
C VAL A 417 -4.32 -0.62 -23.78
N ALA A 418 -4.04 0.55 -24.36
CA ALA A 418 -3.49 0.65 -25.70
C ALA A 418 -1.97 0.39 -25.68
N ASP A 419 -1.58 -0.79 -26.14
CA ASP A 419 -0.16 -1.18 -26.26
C ASP A 419 0.51 -0.53 -27.49
N LEU A 420 1.50 0.33 -27.25
CA LEU A 420 2.22 1.06 -28.30
C LEU A 420 3.54 0.38 -28.71
N GLY A 421 3.92 -0.68 -28.00
CA GLY A 421 5.13 -1.46 -28.20
C GLY A 421 5.92 -1.65 -26.90
N ALA A 422 6.88 -2.58 -26.90
CA ALA A 422 7.62 -2.96 -25.69
C ALA A 422 9.01 -2.32 -25.58
N ASP A 423 9.45 -1.53 -26.57
CA ASP A 423 10.84 -1.12 -26.74
C ASP A 423 11.06 0.40 -26.76
N ARG A 424 12.34 0.80 -26.76
CA ARG A 424 12.75 2.20 -26.87
C ARG A 424 12.28 2.86 -28.17
N ALA A 425 12.15 2.10 -29.25
CA ALA A 425 11.67 2.63 -30.53
C ALA A 425 10.20 3.04 -30.44
N ALA A 426 9.37 2.29 -29.70
CA ALA A 426 8.01 2.69 -29.38
C ALA A 426 7.96 3.97 -28.54
N LEU A 427 8.84 4.10 -27.54
CA LEU A 427 8.96 5.35 -26.76
C LEU A 427 9.36 6.54 -27.65
N ALA A 428 10.34 6.36 -28.53
CA ALA A 428 10.76 7.40 -29.48
C ALA A 428 9.59 7.87 -30.36
N ARG A 429 8.85 6.93 -30.98
CA ARG A 429 7.68 7.24 -31.81
C ARG A 429 6.58 7.95 -31.03
N LEU A 430 6.32 7.52 -29.79
CA LEU A 430 5.35 8.17 -28.90
C LEU A 430 5.75 9.63 -28.64
N VAL A 431 7.01 9.87 -28.26
CA VAL A 431 7.52 11.21 -28.00
C VAL A 431 7.52 12.09 -29.24
N GLU A 432 7.86 11.55 -30.42
CA GLU A 432 7.83 12.27 -31.69
C GLU A 432 6.41 12.72 -32.07
N GLY A 433 5.43 11.82 -31.90
CA GLY A 433 4.02 12.08 -32.21
C GLY A 433 3.22 12.81 -31.13
N ALA A 434 3.82 13.04 -29.95
CA ALA A 434 3.13 13.68 -28.84
C ALA A 434 2.84 15.17 -29.09
N GLY A 435 1.65 15.59 -28.66
CA GLY A 435 1.23 16.99 -28.58
C GLY A 435 0.30 17.20 -27.39
N PRO A 436 -0.17 18.43 -27.15
CA PRO A 436 -0.95 18.77 -25.97
C PRO A 436 -2.17 17.87 -25.78
N GLN A 437 -2.40 17.41 -24.56
CA GLN A 437 -3.50 16.54 -24.17
C GLN A 437 -4.22 17.10 -22.95
N ASP A 438 -5.51 16.82 -22.84
CA ASP A 438 -6.27 17.16 -21.62
C ASP A 438 -5.84 16.24 -20.46
N ASN A 439 -5.54 16.83 -19.30
CA ASN A 439 -5.14 16.16 -18.05
C ASN A 439 -4.29 14.91 -18.27
N ALA A 440 -3.15 15.08 -18.95
CA ALA A 440 -2.21 13.99 -19.18
C ALA A 440 -1.36 13.70 -17.96
N LEU A 441 -1.06 12.42 -17.76
CA LEU A 441 -0.18 11.94 -16.71
C LEU A 441 0.79 10.91 -17.29
N VAL A 442 2.09 11.14 -17.12
CA VAL A 442 3.16 10.22 -17.53
C VAL A 442 3.69 9.50 -16.29
N ILE A 443 3.59 8.17 -16.26
CA ILE A 443 4.11 7.33 -15.19
C ILE A 443 5.25 6.49 -15.74
N VAL A 444 6.46 6.72 -15.25
CA VAL A 444 7.67 5.96 -15.63
C VAL A 444 8.13 5.09 -14.47
N GLY A 445 8.25 3.77 -14.68
CA GLY A 445 8.68 2.84 -13.64
C GLY A 445 10.15 2.48 -13.71
N GLN A 446 10.65 1.82 -12.66
CA GLN A 446 12.06 1.43 -12.57
C GLN A 446 12.48 0.44 -13.67
N GLY A 447 11.55 -0.33 -14.23
CA GLY A 447 11.82 -1.22 -15.36
C GLY A 447 12.34 -0.47 -16.61
N ALA A 448 11.98 0.80 -16.76
CA ALA A 448 12.46 1.67 -17.83
C ALA A 448 13.86 2.27 -17.56
N LEU A 449 14.27 2.33 -16.29
CA LEU A 449 15.35 3.21 -15.83
C LEU A 449 16.63 2.46 -15.42
N ARG A 450 16.60 1.13 -15.37
CA ARG A 450 17.71 0.30 -14.84
C ARG A 450 18.80 -0.05 -15.85
N GLU A 451 18.51 0.07 -17.15
CA GLU A 451 19.48 -0.25 -18.21
C GLU A 451 20.44 0.92 -18.47
N ALA A 452 21.45 0.69 -19.32
CA ALA A 452 22.52 1.66 -19.56
C ALA A 452 22.01 3.01 -20.09
N ASP A 453 20.90 3.02 -20.84
CA ASP A 453 20.25 4.19 -21.41
C ASP A 453 19.15 4.79 -20.51
N GLY A 454 19.00 4.33 -19.26
CA GLY A 454 17.90 4.74 -18.38
C GLY A 454 17.77 6.25 -18.18
N ALA A 455 18.88 6.99 -18.16
CA ALA A 455 18.85 8.46 -18.09
C ALA A 455 18.28 9.11 -19.38
N ALA A 456 18.53 8.52 -20.55
CA ALA A 456 17.95 8.97 -21.81
C ALA A 456 16.44 8.63 -21.88
N VAL A 457 16.05 7.47 -21.37
CA VAL A 457 14.64 7.08 -21.22
C VAL A 457 13.90 8.05 -20.30
N LEU A 458 14.50 8.43 -19.17
CA LEU A 458 13.95 9.43 -18.27
C LEU A 458 13.81 10.80 -18.94
N ALA A 459 14.83 11.27 -19.66
CA ALA A 459 14.75 12.51 -20.42
C ALA A 459 13.61 12.48 -21.46
N ALA A 460 13.41 11.34 -22.13
CA ALA A 460 12.31 11.15 -23.07
C ALA A 460 10.92 11.16 -22.38
N ALA A 461 10.80 10.58 -21.19
CA ALA A 461 9.57 10.62 -20.39
C ALA A 461 9.25 12.05 -19.91
N MET A 462 10.26 12.81 -19.45
CA MET A 462 10.10 14.22 -19.09
C MET A 462 9.68 15.06 -20.31
N LEU A 463 10.29 14.83 -21.47
CA LEU A 463 9.89 15.49 -22.72
C LEU A 463 8.46 15.13 -23.15
N LEU A 464 8.02 13.89 -22.91
CA LEU A 464 6.63 13.50 -23.15
C LEU A 464 5.66 14.28 -22.26
N ALA A 465 5.98 14.43 -20.97
CA ALA A 465 5.18 15.23 -20.04
C ALA A 465 5.10 16.69 -20.52
N GLU A 466 6.22 17.28 -20.94
CA GLU A 466 6.23 18.65 -21.49
C GLU A 466 5.40 18.80 -22.77
N LYS A 467 5.54 17.88 -23.72
CA LYS A 467 4.79 17.92 -24.99
C LYS A 467 3.29 17.73 -24.80
N THR A 468 2.89 16.90 -23.84
CA THR A 468 1.49 16.67 -23.51
C THR A 468 0.89 17.76 -22.64
N GLY A 469 1.73 18.59 -22.00
CA GLY A 469 1.30 19.56 -20.98
C GLY A 469 0.85 18.89 -19.68
N GLY A 470 1.26 17.64 -19.46
CA GLY A 470 0.86 16.80 -18.35
C GLY A 470 1.86 16.76 -17.20
N GLY A 471 1.45 16.14 -16.10
CA GLY A 471 2.34 15.82 -14.97
C GLY A 471 3.14 14.54 -15.22
N MET A 472 4.25 14.38 -14.50
CA MET A 472 5.02 13.14 -14.46
C MET A 472 5.11 12.60 -13.05
N LEU A 473 5.01 11.27 -12.91
CA LEU A 473 5.29 10.52 -11.69
C LEU A 473 6.34 9.45 -12.00
N VAL A 474 7.36 9.34 -11.15
CA VAL A 474 8.33 8.24 -11.23
C VAL A 474 7.90 7.15 -10.25
N LEU A 475 7.48 5.99 -10.75
CA LEU A 475 7.06 4.86 -9.92
C LEU A 475 8.28 4.07 -9.42
N HIS A 476 8.51 4.13 -8.12
CA HIS A 476 9.55 3.36 -7.43
C HIS A 476 9.04 1.99 -6.96
N THR A 477 9.96 1.05 -6.77
CA THR A 477 9.65 -0.27 -6.20
C THR A 477 10.07 -0.42 -4.74
N ALA A 478 10.84 0.55 -4.22
CA ALA A 478 11.48 0.49 -2.90
C ALA A 478 11.08 1.70 -2.04
N ALA A 479 10.61 1.44 -0.82
CA ALA A 479 10.14 2.46 0.13
C ALA A 479 11.24 3.43 0.60
N SER A 480 12.50 2.99 0.60
CA SER A 480 13.63 3.83 1.00
C SER A 480 14.15 4.74 -0.12
N ARG A 481 13.79 4.48 -1.38
CA ARG A 481 14.50 5.05 -2.55
C ARG A 481 14.44 6.56 -2.59
N VAL A 482 13.25 7.15 -2.53
CA VAL A 482 13.10 8.62 -2.63
C VAL A 482 13.78 9.31 -1.45
N GLY A 483 13.54 8.83 -0.23
CA GLY A 483 14.16 9.40 0.96
C GLY A 483 15.69 9.32 0.95
N ALA A 484 16.27 8.21 0.48
CA ALA A 484 17.72 8.09 0.33
C ALA A 484 18.28 8.97 -0.80
N MET A 485 17.53 9.16 -1.89
CA MET A 485 17.87 10.11 -2.96
C MET A 485 17.83 11.57 -2.47
N ASP A 486 16.83 11.94 -1.65
CA ASP A 486 16.72 13.26 -1.02
C ASP A 486 17.96 13.59 -0.16
N LEU A 487 18.54 12.57 0.51
CA LEU A 487 19.78 12.68 1.27
C LEU A 487 21.05 12.74 0.40
N GLY A 488 20.93 12.48 -0.89
CA GLY A 488 22.06 12.31 -1.80
C GLY A 488 22.90 11.06 -1.50
N CYS A 489 22.27 9.95 -1.08
CA CYS A 489 22.91 8.64 -0.97
C CYS A 489 23.17 8.05 -2.37
N VAL A 490 23.95 8.76 -3.17
CA VAL A 490 24.15 8.48 -4.59
C VAL A 490 25.65 8.53 -4.90
N SER A 491 26.16 7.45 -5.48
CA SER A 491 27.53 7.39 -5.97
C SER A 491 27.57 7.82 -7.43
N ALA A 492 28.45 8.76 -7.79
CA ALA A 492 28.64 9.19 -9.19
C ALA A 492 28.92 8.03 -10.16
N PRO A 493 29.82 7.06 -9.85
CA PRO A 493 30.02 5.88 -10.70
C PRO A 493 28.88 4.84 -10.63
N GLY A 494 27.81 5.11 -9.88
CA GLY A 494 26.68 4.20 -9.66
C GLY A 494 27.05 2.96 -8.85
N LEU A 495 26.11 2.02 -8.75
CA LEU A 495 26.31 0.77 -8.00
C LEU A 495 27.51 -0.02 -8.51
N ALA A 496 27.60 -0.24 -9.83
CA ALA A 496 28.67 -1.06 -10.42
C ALA A 496 30.07 -0.51 -10.10
N GLY A 497 30.29 0.80 -10.31
CA GLY A 497 31.60 1.39 -10.04
C GLY A 497 31.85 1.71 -8.56
N LEU A 498 30.81 1.81 -7.72
CA LEU A 498 30.97 1.79 -6.26
C LEU A 498 31.54 0.44 -5.80
N MET A 499 30.97 -0.66 -6.29
CA MET A 499 31.36 -2.01 -5.93
C MET A 499 32.70 -2.43 -6.55
N GLU A 500 33.06 -1.88 -7.71
CA GLU A 500 34.32 -2.19 -8.39
C GLU A 500 35.54 -1.85 -7.51
N GLY A 501 36.25 -2.87 -7.02
CA GLY A 501 37.43 -2.68 -6.17
C GLY A 501 37.13 -2.22 -4.74
N ALA A 502 35.87 -2.23 -4.30
CA ALA A 502 35.55 -2.05 -2.88
C ALA A 502 36.16 -3.20 -2.06
N ASP A 503 36.89 -2.87 -1.00
CA ASP A 503 37.47 -3.85 -0.08
C ASP A 503 36.67 -4.01 1.21
N VAL A 504 35.82 -3.03 1.55
CA VAL A 504 34.84 -3.12 2.63
C VAL A 504 33.48 -2.60 2.17
N VAL A 505 32.43 -3.35 2.48
CA VAL A 505 31.04 -2.97 2.17
C VAL A 505 30.23 -2.94 3.46
N LEU A 506 29.72 -1.76 3.82
CA LEU A 506 28.71 -1.60 4.86
C LEU A 506 27.32 -1.64 4.21
N ASN A 507 26.70 -2.82 4.24
CA ASN A 507 25.40 -3.08 3.65
C ASN A 507 24.29 -2.87 4.70
N LEU A 508 23.53 -1.79 4.59
CA LEU A 508 22.37 -1.52 5.41
C LEU A 508 21.12 -2.10 4.73
N GLY A 509 20.85 -3.38 4.96
CA GLY A 509 19.60 -4.05 4.60
C GLY A 509 19.34 -4.23 3.10
N ALA A 510 20.38 -4.17 2.25
CA ALA A 510 20.24 -4.47 0.82
C ALA A 510 20.36 -5.99 0.59
N ASP A 511 19.23 -6.60 0.26
CA ASP A 511 19.12 -8.04 -0.09
C ASP A 511 18.77 -8.27 -1.56
N GLU A 512 18.58 -7.20 -2.35
CA GLU A 512 18.23 -7.30 -3.78
C GLU A 512 19.46 -7.43 -4.70
N ILE A 513 20.66 -7.42 -4.14
CA ILE A 513 21.91 -7.53 -4.89
C ILE A 513 22.78 -8.70 -4.42
N ASP A 514 23.54 -9.26 -5.35
CA ASP A 514 24.58 -10.23 -5.02
C ASP A 514 25.93 -9.52 -4.89
N ILE A 515 26.51 -9.54 -3.68
CA ILE A 515 27.85 -9.00 -3.43
C ILE A 515 28.89 -10.10 -3.70
N ALA A 516 29.74 -9.89 -4.70
CA ALA A 516 30.78 -10.84 -5.10
C ALA A 516 31.78 -11.16 -3.96
N PRO A 517 32.51 -12.29 -4.04
CA PRO A 517 33.65 -12.55 -3.16
C PRO A 517 34.73 -11.47 -3.28
N GLY A 518 35.47 -11.21 -2.21
CA GLY A 518 36.54 -10.20 -2.19
C GLY A 518 36.40 -9.21 -1.04
N PRO A 519 35.39 -8.32 -1.04
CA PRO A 519 35.19 -7.37 0.05
C PRO A 519 34.83 -8.06 1.37
N PHE A 520 35.24 -7.43 2.47
CA PHE A 520 34.72 -7.69 3.80
C PHE A 520 33.34 -7.02 3.94
N VAL A 521 32.30 -7.81 4.22
CA VAL A 521 30.91 -7.35 4.21
C VAL A 521 30.37 -7.25 5.64
N ILE A 522 29.96 -6.04 6.03
CA ILE A 522 29.21 -5.79 7.27
C ILE A 522 27.75 -5.62 6.87
N TYR A 523 26.91 -6.59 7.22
CA TYR A 523 25.47 -6.52 6.97
C TYR A 523 24.73 -6.05 8.22
N GLN A 524 24.02 -4.94 8.11
CA GLN A 524 23.09 -4.47 9.12
C GLN A 524 21.67 -4.61 8.56
N GLY A 525 20.85 -5.48 9.15
CA GLY A 525 19.50 -5.73 8.66
C GLY A 525 18.67 -6.55 9.64
N SER A 526 17.39 -6.77 9.31
CA SER A 526 16.43 -7.41 10.21
C SER A 526 16.22 -8.90 9.96
N HIS A 527 16.58 -9.38 8.77
CA HIS A 527 16.34 -10.76 8.32
C HIS A 527 17.60 -11.40 7.75
N GLY A 528 17.70 -12.73 7.90
CA GLY A 528 18.73 -13.53 7.29
C GLY A 528 18.36 -13.94 5.87
N ASP A 529 18.72 -13.15 4.88
CA ASP A 529 18.55 -13.43 3.44
C ASP A 529 19.90 -13.25 2.70
N ARG A 530 19.92 -12.90 1.41
CA ARG A 530 21.11 -12.83 0.57
C ARG A 530 22.26 -11.99 1.16
N GLY A 531 21.96 -10.80 1.65
CA GLY A 531 22.96 -9.88 2.24
C GLY A 531 23.58 -10.46 3.51
N ALA A 532 22.75 -11.02 4.39
CA ALA A 532 23.21 -11.69 5.60
C ALA A 532 24.03 -12.96 5.29
N HIS A 533 23.62 -13.75 4.29
CA HIS A 533 24.35 -14.94 3.85
C HIS A 533 25.77 -14.62 3.39
N ARG A 534 25.96 -13.48 2.73
CA ARG A 534 27.26 -13.00 2.26
C ARG A 534 28.11 -12.32 3.33
N ALA A 535 27.51 -11.88 4.43
CA ALA A 535 28.17 -11.08 5.46
C ALA A 535 29.33 -11.77 6.17
N ASP A 536 30.35 -11.00 6.53
CA ASP A 536 31.44 -11.36 7.45
C ASP A 536 31.11 -10.92 8.88
N VAL A 537 30.38 -9.82 9.05
CA VAL A 537 29.78 -9.39 10.33
C VAL A 537 28.31 -9.07 10.11
N ILE A 538 27.45 -9.55 11.01
CA ILE A 538 26.02 -9.22 11.02
C ILE A 538 25.70 -8.39 12.25
N LEU A 539 25.04 -7.25 12.03
CA LEU A 539 24.51 -6.36 13.04
C LEU A 539 22.97 -6.39 12.98
N PRO A 540 22.27 -7.00 13.96
CA PRO A 540 20.82 -7.18 13.90
C PRO A 540 20.07 -5.85 14.09
N GLY A 541 19.41 -5.39 13.03
CA GLY A 541 18.59 -4.18 13.01
C GLY A 541 17.10 -4.43 13.23
N ALA A 542 16.39 -3.37 13.60
CA ALA A 542 14.93 -3.34 13.69
C ALA A 542 14.28 -3.52 12.29
N ALA A 543 13.11 -4.16 12.25
CA ALA A 543 12.20 -4.09 11.11
C ALA A 543 11.34 -2.80 11.18
N TYR A 544 10.63 -2.47 10.09
CA TYR A 544 9.84 -1.23 9.99
C TYR A 544 8.73 -1.09 11.06
N THR A 545 8.23 -2.19 11.62
CA THR A 545 7.24 -2.18 12.71
C THR A 545 7.86 -2.04 14.10
N GLU A 546 9.19 -2.02 14.19
CA GLU A 546 9.94 -2.15 15.44
C GLU A 546 10.82 -0.94 15.78
N GLU A 547 10.83 0.06 14.91
CA GLU A 547 11.43 1.36 15.16
C GLU A 547 10.57 2.47 14.56
N PRO A 548 10.57 3.68 15.15
CA PRO A 548 10.06 4.85 14.46
C PRO A 548 10.97 5.20 13.28
N GLY A 549 10.39 5.52 12.14
CA GLY A 549 11.15 5.81 10.92
C GLY A 549 10.43 6.80 10.02
N LEU A 550 11.18 7.63 9.32
CA LEU A 550 10.68 8.49 8.25
C LEU A 550 10.89 7.77 6.92
N PHE A 551 9.83 7.65 6.11
CA PHE A 551 9.87 7.15 4.75
C PHE A 551 9.37 8.22 3.79
N VAL A 552 9.82 8.19 2.55
CA VAL A 552 9.34 9.12 1.51
C VAL A 552 8.83 8.28 0.35
N ASN A 553 7.54 8.42 0.05
CA ASN A 553 6.89 7.61 -0.98
C ASN A 553 7.22 8.11 -2.40
N THR A 554 6.64 7.43 -3.40
CA THR A 554 6.92 7.66 -4.83
C THR A 554 6.58 9.05 -5.35
N GLU A 555 5.58 9.73 -4.76
CA GLU A 555 5.23 11.13 -5.09
C GLU A 555 6.05 12.15 -4.29
N GLY A 556 6.89 11.69 -3.35
CA GLY A 556 7.78 12.54 -2.57
C GLY A 556 7.18 13.02 -1.24
N ARG A 557 6.08 12.44 -0.77
CA ARG A 557 5.47 12.72 0.55
C ARG A 557 6.27 12.04 1.65
N ALA A 558 6.69 12.82 2.65
CA ALA A 558 7.39 12.30 3.82
C ALA A 558 6.38 11.79 4.86
N GLN A 559 6.45 10.51 5.23
CA GLN A 559 5.50 9.86 6.13
C GLN A 559 6.22 9.27 7.34
N LEU A 560 5.62 9.44 8.52
CA LEU A 560 6.19 9.02 9.79
C LEU A 560 5.63 7.64 10.21
N ALA A 561 6.45 6.60 10.09
CA ALA A 561 6.17 5.29 10.66
C ALA A 561 6.38 5.30 12.18
N LEU A 562 5.40 4.77 12.91
CA LEU A 562 5.47 4.57 14.36
C LEU A 562 5.78 3.11 14.68
N ARG A 563 6.49 2.93 15.79
CA ARG A 563 6.87 1.62 16.31
C ARG A 563 5.68 0.91 16.96
N ALA A 564 5.34 -0.28 16.45
CA ALA A 564 4.28 -1.14 16.99
C ALA A 564 4.79 -2.21 17.97
N GLY A 565 6.04 -2.64 17.83
CA GLY A 565 6.68 -3.66 18.68
C GLY A 565 8.15 -3.37 18.95
N PHE A 566 8.83 -4.25 19.68
CA PHE A 566 10.27 -4.10 19.94
C PHE A 566 11.08 -5.17 19.18
N PRO A 567 12.26 -4.83 18.64
CA PRO A 567 13.11 -5.78 17.93
C PRO A 567 13.42 -7.04 18.75
N PRO A 568 13.52 -8.23 18.13
CA PRO A 568 13.73 -9.48 18.84
C PRO A 568 15.14 -9.58 19.43
N GLY A 569 15.26 -10.29 20.55
CA GLY A 569 16.55 -10.56 21.19
C GLY A 569 17.36 -9.30 21.51
N GLU A 570 18.56 -9.24 20.98
CA GLU A 570 19.53 -8.17 21.11
C GLU A 570 19.52 -7.18 19.94
N ALA A 571 18.58 -7.30 18.99
CA ALA A 571 18.45 -6.34 17.88
C ALA A 571 18.22 -4.90 18.40
N ARG A 572 18.62 -3.91 17.60
CA ARG A 572 18.57 -2.47 17.94
C ARG A 572 18.03 -1.64 16.79
N GLU A 573 17.58 -0.42 17.09
CA GLU A 573 17.19 0.57 16.09
C GLU A 573 18.39 0.87 15.15
N ASN A 574 18.11 1.01 13.86
CA ASN A 574 19.14 1.02 12.82
C ASN A 574 20.11 2.19 12.97
N TRP A 575 19.59 3.39 13.28
CA TRP A 575 20.42 4.57 13.51
C TRP A 575 21.31 4.44 14.75
N ALA A 576 20.84 3.74 15.79
CA ALA A 576 21.56 3.58 17.05
C ALA A 576 22.77 2.64 16.88
N ILE A 577 22.65 1.61 16.03
CA ILE A 577 23.77 0.73 15.67
C ILE A 577 24.88 1.52 14.98
N LEU A 578 24.52 2.35 13.99
CA LEU A 578 25.45 3.20 13.25
C LEU A 578 26.12 4.23 14.16
N ARG A 579 25.34 4.83 15.08
CA ARG A 579 25.84 5.73 16.11
C ARG A 579 26.82 5.03 17.07
N ALA A 580 26.56 3.78 17.47
CA ALA A 580 27.49 3.01 18.30
C ALA A 580 28.79 2.67 17.54
N LEU A 581 28.66 2.19 16.30
CA LEU A 581 29.80 1.90 15.42
C LEU A 581 30.69 3.12 15.18
N SER A 582 30.08 4.30 15.04
CA SER A 582 30.83 5.56 14.90
C SER A 582 31.71 5.89 16.11
N GLY A 583 31.25 5.56 17.33
CA GLY A 583 32.04 5.71 18.54
C GLY A 583 33.24 4.77 18.55
N GLU A 584 33.04 3.53 18.12
CA GLU A 584 34.09 2.52 18.05
C GLU A 584 35.14 2.79 16.96
N LEU A 585 34.77 3.60 15.98
CA LEU A 585 35.66 4.14 14.95
C LEU A 585 36.46 5.37 15.42
N GLY A 586 36.12 5.96 16.57
CA GLY A 586 36.67 7.25 17.00
C GLY A 586 36.15 8.44 16.19
N ALA A 587 35.11 8.24 15.37
CA ALA A 587 34.49 9.23 14.49
C ALA A 587 33.01 9.41 14.86
N THR A 588 32.76 9.69 16.13
CA THR A 588 31.44 9.73 16.75
C THR A 588 30.47 10.67 16.04
N LEU A 589 29.32 10.14 15.59
CA LEU A 589 28.26 10.94 14.98
C LEU A 589 27.65 11.91 16.03
N PRO A 590 27.30 13.15 15.64
CA PRO A 590 27.02 14.25 16.57
C PRO A 590 25.59 14.26 17.14
N TYR A 591 25.04 13.10 17.48
CA TYR A 591 23.70 12.95 18.07
C TYR A 591 23.58 11.68 18.92
N ASP A 592 22.84 11.76 20.02
CA ASP A 592 22.63 10.62 20.94
C ASP A 592 21.17 10.19 21.04
N THR A 593 20.27 10.91 20.38
CA THR A 593 18.83 10.63 20.39
C THR A 593 18.26 10.76 18.99
N LEU A 594 17.18 10.03 18.72
CA LEU A 594 16.44 10.14 17.46
C LEU A 594 15.93 11.56 17.21
N ALA A 595 15.50 12.27 18.26
CA ALA A 595 15.06 13.67 18.13
C ALA A 595 16.20 14.60 17.68
N ALA A 596 17.42 14.40 18.20
CA ALA A 596 18.60 15.16 17.75
C ALA A 596 18.97 14.82 16.30
N LEU A 597 18.90 13.54 15.92
CA LEU A 597 19.10 13.10 14.54
C LEU A 597 18.07 13.72 13.59
N ARG A 598 16.77 13.72 13.95
CA ARG A 598 15.72 14.37 13.16
C ARG A 598 15.89 15.87 13.06
N LYS A 599 16.28 16.55 14.14
CA LYS A 599 16.59 17.99 14.10
C LYS A 599 17.73 18.29 13.12
N ARG A 600 18.75 17.43 13.09
CA ARG A 600 19.85 17.52 12.14
C ARG A 600 19.41 17.22 10.70
N LEU A 601 18.58 16.19 10.52
CA LEU A 601 17.97 15.82 9.24
C LEU A 601 17.19 17.00 8.65
N VAL A 602 16.20 17.52 9.38
CA VAL A 602 15.36 18.64 8.92
C VAL A 602 16.17 19.92 8.77
N GLY A 603 17.17 20.15 9.61
CA GLY A 603 18.08 21.29 9.46
C GLY A 603 18.89 21.27 8.16
N ARG A 604 19.19 20.09 7.60
CA ARG A 604 19.88 19.92 6.31
C ARG A 604 18.92 19.79 5.13
N PHE A 605 17.76 19.17 5.36
CA PHE A 605 16.77 18.84 4.34
C PHE A 605 15.37 19.25 4.82
N PRO A 606 15.02 20.55 4.75
CA PRO A 606 13.81 21.08 5.38
C PRO A 606 12.49 20.44 4.91
N HIS A 607 12.41 20.04 3.64
CA HIS A 607 11.22 19.40 3.08
C HIS A 607 10.89 18.05 3.75
N LEU A 608 11.88 17.35 4.32
CA LEU A 608 11.66 16.12 5.08
C LEU A 608 11.00 16.37 6.45
N GLY A 609 10.86 17.63 6.86
CA GLY A 609 10.08 18.04 8.03
C GLY A 609 8.61 18.29 7.74
N LEU A 610 8.20 18.33 6.47
CA LEU A 610 6.81 18.54 6.03
C LEU A 610 6.09 17.18 6.03
N ILE A 611 5.80 16.67 7.22
CA ILE A 611 5.21 15.35 7.41
C ILE A 611 3.79 15.32 6.85
N ASP A 612 3.51 14.33 6.00
CA ASP A 612 2.24 14.09 5.32
C ASP A 612 1.83 15.21 4.34
N GLU A 613 2.73 16.15 4.05
CA GLU A 613 2.57 17.19 3.04
C GLU A 613 3.35 16.82 1.78
N LEU A 614 2.84 17.24 0.61
CA LEU A 614 3.50 17.01 -0.67
C LEU A 614 4.36 18.24 -1.03
N PRO A 615 5.70 18.15 -0.99
CA PRO A 615 6.56 19.25 -1.41
C PRO A 615 6.48 19.46 -2.93
N GLU A 616 6.31 20.71 -3.35
CA GLU A 616 6.36 21.08 -4.78
C GLU A 616 7.78 20.90 -5.34
N ASN A 617 7.89 20.16 -6.45
CA ASN A 617 9.15 19.99 -7.16
C ASN A 617 9.26 21.01 -8.29
N THR A 618 10.30 21.85 -8.25
CA THR A 618 10.65 22.67 -9.41
C THR A 618 11.01 21.77 -10.58
N TRP A 619 10.29 21.92 -11.70
CA TRP A 619 10.51 21.14 -12.91
C TRP A 619 11.85 21.49 -13.55
N ASP A 620 12.76 20.51 -13.63
CA ASP A 620 14.10 20.63 -14.20
C ASP A 620 14.34 19.47 -15.19
N PRO A 621 13.90 19.59 -16.45
CA PRO A 621 13.97 18.52 -17.43
C PRO A 621 15.41 18.15 -17.80
N LEU A 622 15.70 16.85 -17.88
CA LEU A 622 16.99 16.36 -18.34
C LEU A 622 17.21 16.65 -19.84
N PRO A 623 18.45 16.93 -20.26
CA PRO A 623 18.74 17.14 -21.68
C PRO A 623 18.45 15.86 -22.47
N ALA A 624 17.83 16.03 -23.64
CA ALA A 624 17.55 14.92 -24.54
C ALA A 624 18.83 14.18 -24.92
N ALA A 625 18.76 12.84 -24.90
CA ALA A 625 19.85 11.95 -25.23
C ALA A 625 19.34 10.82 -26.14
N PRO A 626 20.20 10.23 -26.99
CA PRO A 626 19.80 9.14 -27.87
C PRO A 626 19.37 7.92 -27.03
N LEU A 627 18.20 7.37 -27.34
CA LEU A 627 17.72 6.12 -26.73
C LEU A 627 18.54 4.93 -27.24
N GLY A 628 18.71 3.93 -26.37
CA GLY A 628 19.30 2.65 -26.76
C GLY A 628 18.34 1.81 -27.59
N GLY A 629 18.76 0.58 -27.90
CA GLY A 629 17.88 -0.44 -28.48
C GLY A 629 17.33 -1.41 -27.43
N GLY A 630 16.33 -2.21 -27.81
CA GLY A 630 15.83 -3.31 -26.99
C GLY A 630 14.53 -3.04 -26.23
N ALA A 631 13.89 -4.12 -25.78
CA ALA A 631 12.65 -4.08 -25.02
C ALA A 631 12.90 -3.69 -23.56
N PHE A 632 11.95 -2.99 -22.95
CA PHE A 632 11.94 -2.75 -21.51
C PHE A 632 11.76 -4.07 -20.75
N LEU A 633 12.35 -4.15 -19.55
CA LEU A 633 12.28 -5.33 -18.70
C LEU A 633 11.38 -5.06 -17.49
N PRO A 634 10.66 -6.06 -16.96
CA PRO A 634 9.85 -5.86 -15.76
C PRO A 634 10.73 -5.54 -14.56
N ALA A 635 10.30 -4.56 -13.74
CA ALA A 635 11.00 -4.23 -12.51
C ALA A 635 10.86 -5.34 -11.45
N VAL A 636 9.65 -5.87 -11.33
CA VAL A 636 9.25 -6.94 -10.39
C VAL A 636 8.86 -8.18 -11.17
N SER A 637 9.55 -9.30 -10.90
CA SER A 637 9.23 -10.60 -11.51
C SER A 637 8.24 -11.43 -10.68
N ASP A 638 8.21 -11.21 -9.37
CA ASP A 638 7.36 -11.93 -8.42
C ASP A 638 6.84 -10.97 -7.34
N PHE A 639 5.58 -10.58 -7.44
CA PHE A 639 4.92 -9.64 -6.54
C PHE A 639 5.00 -10.07 -5.06
N TYR A 640 4.97 -11.38 -4.79
CA TYR A 640 4.95 -11.89 -3.42
C TYR A 640 6.33 -12.02 -2.80
N LEU A 641 7.43 -11.95 -3.57
CA LEU A 641 8.80 -12.24 -3.09
C LEU A 641 9.79 -11.09 -3.37
N THR A 642 9.36 -9.85 -3.13
CA THR A 642 10.09 -8.64 -3.53
C THR A 642 11.16 -8.16 -2.56
N ASN A 643 11.09 -8.54 -1.29
CA ASN A 643 11.98 -8.04 -0.23
C ASN A 643 12.22 -9.13 0.84
N PRO A 644 13.19 -8.97 1.75
CA PRO A 644 13.58 -10.06 2.66
C PRO A 644 12.47 -10.46 3.65
N ILE A 645 11.57 -9.55 4.01
CA ILE A 645 10.43 -9.88 4.90
C ILE A 645 9.43 -10.77 4.15
N ALA A 646 9.10 -10.39 2.91
CA ALA A 646 8.22 -11.15 2.05
C ALA A 646 8.81 -12.53 1.69
N ARG A 647 10.13 -12.62 1.47
CA ARG A 647 10.83 -13.90 1.23
C ARG A 647 10.90 -14.81 2.45
N ALA A 648 10.90 -14.25 3.67
CA ALA A 648 10.83 -15.02 4.90
C ALA A 648 9.41 -15.52 5.25
N SER A 649 8.37 -14.92 4.65
CA SER A 649 6.98 -15.32 4.81
C SER A 649 6.70 -16.66 4.12
N ARG A 650 6.06 -17.59 4.85
CA ARG A 650 5.64 -18.87 4.27
C ARG A 650 4.43 -18.69 3.37
N LEU A 651 3.52 -17.83 3.78
CA LEU A 651 2.31 -17.55 3.03
C LEU A 651 2.64 -16.88 1.70
N MET A 652 3.55 -15.90 1.67
CA MET A 652 3.98 -15.28 0.42
C MET A 652 4.63 -16.30 -0.54
N ALA A 653 5.43 -17.25 -0.01
CA ALA A 653 6.00 -18.32 -0.80
C ALA A 653 4.93 -19.25 -1.41
N GLU A 654 3.88 -19.58 -0.64
CA GLU A 654 2.72 -20.34 -1.13
C GLU A 654 1.96 -19.58 -2.22
N LEU A 655 1.69 -18.29 -2.02
CA LEU A 655 1.03 -17.44 -3.02
C LEU A 655 1.85 -17.32 -4.30
N SER A 656 3.16 -17.15 -4.20
CA SER A 656 4.09 -17.17 -5.35
C SER A 656 4.01 -18.49 -6.11
N ALA A 657 4.03 -19.63 -5.41
CA ALA A 657 3.92 -20.96 -6.02
C ALA A 657 2.56 -21.14 -6.71
N ASN A 658 1.46 -20.74 -6.07
CA ASN A 658 0.12 -20.82 -6.64
C ASN A 658 -0.01 -19.92 -7.90
N ALA A 659 0.52 -18.70 -7.86
CA ALA A 659 0.52 -17.79 -9.01
C ALA A 659 1.38 -18.32 -10.18
N LYS A 660 2.47 -19.05 -9.91
CA LYS A 660 3.27 -19.74 -10.93
C LYS A 660 2.54 -20.97 -11.49
N ALA A 661 1.87 -21.74 -10.64
CA ALA A 661 1.07 -22.90 -11.06
C ALA A 661 -0.08 -22.49 -11.99
N ARG A 662 -0.80 -21.41 -11.65
CA ARG A 662 -1.87 -20.86 -12.52
C ARG A 662 -1.36 -20.45 -13.90
N ARG A 663 -0.21 -19.77 -13.97
CA ARG A 663 0.40 -19.33 -15.24
C ARG A 663 0.96 -20.46 -16.11
N SER A 664 1.29 -21.61 -15.50
CA SER A 664 1.88 -22.77 -16.20
C SER A 664 0.86 -23.86 -16.54
N ALA A 665 -0.34 -23.83 -15.94
CA ALA A 665 -1.42 -24.69 -16.34
C ALA A 665 -1.79 -24.41 -17.81
N PRO A 666 -1.88 -25.42 -18.69
CA PRO A 666 -2.42 -25.21 -20.02
C PRO A 666 -3.83 -24.65 -19.87
N LEU A 667 -4.10 -23.50 -20.49
CA LEU A 667 -5.47 -23.01 -20.68
C LEU A 667 -6.25 -24.19 -21.28
N ALA A 668 -7.21 -24.73 -20.52
CA ALA A 668 -8.09 -25.74 -21.05
C ALA A 668 -8.71 -25.15 -22.33
N ALA A 669 -8.49 -25.81 -23.46
CA ALA A 669 -9.00 -25.36 -24.74
C ALA A 669 -10.52 -25.16 -24.62
N GLU A 670 -11.00 -23.94 -24.89
CA GLU A 670 -12.42 -23.67 -25.13
C GLU A 670 -12.92 -24.39 -26.38
#